data_AF-A0A1G2YHM2-F1
#
_entry.id   AF-A0A1G2YHM2-F1
#
_cell.length_a   1.000
_cell.length_b   1.000
_cell.length_c   1.000
_cell.angle_alpha   90.00
_cell.angle_beta   90.00
_cell.angle_gamma   90.00
#
_symmetry.space_group_name_H-M   'P 1'
#
loop_
_entity.id
_entity.type
_entity.pdbx_description
1 polymer ?
#
loop_
_entity_poly.entity_id
_entity_poly.type
_entity_poly.pdbx_seq_one_letter_code
_entity_poly.pdbx_strand_id
1 'polypeptide(L)'
;MRIAAKLSLLALIFTSIASGHAIKVSTVLGSGGGTFDPWNTTRWSAWYSGGKLAHPFEIDCNVTFENRGGSSSPWRPDVSVLVATDNMIFTVVDSGRGITINGNGQYVDIRNDAYRGYSLAELYSNRKEIFLIDYCVRFEQGLDSSKPATVIRNLVMKGFVQGIRTGRNQRHPLTIENCTFRRNQWGVYLSGAATTVTGCDIAETSRGGMYLGSGAHDDIVTGNTFRDNDYRQSAMYGDIAMDTSYNMLIENNQHVPSTVSTRYYHCGIKMYRNMGEGDSLRESTVHYNTIRGNFFNGYSVAYEVGSRQGDASDNDISYEGHDYASYNLFENNTITNTTIGIKLNCPANTIRGNTFTNVVKPIVLHCVFYSLTENVINDQAGDNVYYWFKAGDYSAYSTWFPYQAGLTAGIAEALKFIHVRSDYGAPNFQNYTGPATVVKAPSLIIDSANHAPDLTSDQLVNMLDFAVFGNAWKKTNPFPDQTDLNFDGSTDAKDLGKIAEKLLLNNDLSEVQPTGAVAIDIAVGDFWVEWPGEEIAVIWDTPISNIQGTNYYTITIYDTNGIEINRCGRSLVKWEAITTGNFVQIGCCETSDEIAAVPANAINGYYPIYIFGRGRKDASEIMLSMNTEKIVDLAGGNFRTATDSYDEIAAVYAGGSSRIMFCKPTEASWTATTTGAASLTRIASGNFDGDSSNGDEIAGINATSSQIYFYKPAATTNYATAGKSGLAVWTAITGGEFNNSATRQEVAVASSAAVDGIYPVSYYSQSWSSAFKQTKSYVLAVPAKAISAGSFTVGAKLGMYEQVKGLYSDNYGAVIGNWGQHIAVLPDAVQTITEPIYWLNTNPSNTQQEYLKVMPTFR
;
A
#
# COMPACT_ATOMS: atom_id res chain seq x y z
N MET A 1 52.36 -17.56 -39.39
CA MET A 1 50.92 -17.21 -39.37
C MET A 1 50.07 -18.05 -38.39
N ARG A 2 50.33 -19.36 -38.17
CA ARG A 2 49.56 -20.19 -37.21
C ARG A 2 49.88 -20.01 -35.71
N ILE A 3 51.01 -19.38 -35.37
CA ILE A 3 51.38 -19.07 -33.97
C ILE A 3 50.76 -17.72 -33.54
N ALA A 4 50.66 -16.75 -34.46
CA ALA A 4 50.03 -15.46 -34.20
C ALA A 4 48.52 -15.61 -33.90
N ALA A 5 47.80 -16.47 -34.63
CA ALA A 5 46.36 -16.69 -34.38
C ALA A 5 46.06 -17.35 -33.01
N LYS A 6 46.97 -18.19 -32.48
CA LYS A 6 46.81 -18.77 -31.13
C LYS A 6 47.16 -17.78 -30.02
N LEU A 7 48.14 -16.90 -30.23
CA LEU A 7 48.42 -15.81 -29.29
C LEU A 7 47.35 -14.71 -29.32
N SER A 8 46.72 -14.45 -30.46
CA SER A 8 45.62 -13.49 -30.58
C SER A 8 44.32 -14.01 -29.94
N LEU A 9 44.05 -15.32 -29.97
CA LEU A 9 42.90 -15.90 -29.27
C LEU A 9 43.13 -15.96 -27.75
N LEU A 10 44.37 -16.24 -27.30
CA LEU A 10 44.72 -16.11 -25.87
C LEU A 10 44.67 -14.65 -25.42
N ALA A 11 45.16 -13.71 -26.23
CA ALA A 11 45.11 -12.28 -25.91
C ALA A 11 43.68 -11.72 -25.93
N LEU A 12 42.79 -12.20 -26.81
CA LEU A 12 41.37 -11.81 -26.81
C LEU A 12 40.61 -12.40 -25.62
N ILE A 13 41.02 -13.58 -25.13
CA ILE A 13 40.55 -14.12 -23.85
C ILE A 13 41.10 -13.26 -22.71
N PHE A 14 42.35 -12.80 -22.73
CA PHE A 14 42.95 -11.97 -21.66
C PHE A 14 42.57 -10.48 -21.68
N THR A 15 42.16 -9.90 -22.81
CA THR A 15 41.72 -8.49 -22.90
C THR A 15 40.21 -8.30 -22.76
N SER A 16 39.43 -9.38 -22.70
CA SER A 16 38.00 -9.35 -22.34
C SER A 16 37.74 -9.64 -20.84
N ILE A 17 38.77 -9.95 -20.05
CA ILE A 17 38.68 -10.18 -18.58
C ILE A 17 38.78 -8.87 -17.78
N ALA A 18 38.73 -7.71 -18.44
CA ALA A 18 38.79 -6.40 -17.81
C ALA A 18 37.40 -5.82 -17.45
N SER A 19 36.33 -6.62 -17.57
CA SER A 19 35.02 -6.31 -16.99
C SER A 19 34.67 -7.38 -15.94
N GLY A 20 34.35 -6.94 -14.72
CA GLY A 20 34.14 -7.77 -13.53
C GLY A 20 32.89 -8.65 -13.53
N HIS A 21 32.71 -9.50 -14.54
CA HIS A 21 31.57 -10.42 -14.61
C HIS A 21 31.82 -11.73 -13.84
N ALA A 22 30.73 -12.34 -13.37
CA ALA A 22 30.73 -13.70 -12.84
C ALA A 22 31.15 -14.70 -13.94
N ILE A 23 31.84 -15.77 -13.54
CA ILE A 23 32.31 -16.81 -14.48
C ILE A 23 31.54 -18.10 -14.22
N LYS A 24 31.03 -18.72 -15.30
CA LYS A 24 30.25 -19.95 -15.28
C LYS A 24 31.02 -21.16 -14.77
N VAL A 25 30.46 -21.86 -13.79
CA VAL A 25 31.02 -23.07 -13.20
C VAL A 25 31.07 -24.23 -14.21
N SER A 26 30.10 -24.31 -15.13
CA SER A 26 30.05 -25.34 -16.17
C SER A 26 31.26 -25.32 -17.12
N THR A 27 32.00 -24.21 -17.21
CA THR A 27 33.24 -24.12 -18.01
C THR A 27 34.34 -25.06 -17.50
N VAL A 28 34.28 -25.44 -16.21
CA VAL A 28 35.22 -26.36 -15.56
C VAL A 28 34.57 -27.71 -15.25
N LEU A 29 33.29 -27.73 -14.84
CA LEU A 29 32.59 -28.97 -14.47
C LEU A 29 31.95 -29.69 -15.67
N GLY A 30 31.75 -29.01 -16.78
CA GLY A 30 30.84 -29.45 -17.85
C GLY A 30 29.37 -29.23 -17.48
N SER A 31 28.47 -29.40 -18.45
CA SER A 31 27.03 -29.17 -18.27
C SER A 31 26.33 -30.21 -17.39
N GLY A 32 26.93 -31.39 -17.21
CA GLY A 32 26.41 -32.45 -16.35
C GLY A 32 26.55 -32.18 -14.84
N GLY A 33 27.30 -31.13 -14.47
CA GLY A 33 27.57 -30.80 -13.08
C GLY A 33 28.62 -31.70 -12.43
N GLY A 34 28.79 -31.57 -11.12
CA GLY A 34 29.69 -32.45 -10.36
C GLY A 34 30.16 -31.90 -9.02
N THR A 35 31.28 -32.47 -8.54
CA THR A 35 31.95 -32.04 -7.30
C THR A 35 32.49 -30.63 -7.45
N PHE A 36 32.03 -29.73 -6.57
CA PHE A 36 32.37 -28.32 -6.55
C PHE A 36 33.22 -27.99 -5.31
N ASP A 37 34.47 -27.61 -5.54
CA ASP A 37 35.50 -27.37 -4.53
C ASP A 37 36.05 -25.94 -4.66
N PRO A 38 35.24 -24.89 -4.40
CA PRO A 38 35.57 -23.50 -4.75
C PRO A 38 36.86 -22.96 -4.11
N TRP A 39 37.43 -23.68 -3.14
CA TRP A 39 38.72 -23.38 -2.50
C TRP A 39 39.95 -23.93 -3.21
N ASN A 40 39.77 -24.78 -4.22
CA ASN A 40 40.88 -25.27 -5.03
C ASN A 40 41.31 -24.16 -6.00
N THR A 41 42.16 -23.26 -5.53
CA THR A 41 42.63 -22.10 -6.30
C THR A 41 43.42 -22.48 -7.56
N THR A 42 43.85 -23.74 -7.68
CA THR A 42 44.46 -24.25 -8.91
C THR A 42 43.39 -24.59 -9.95
N ARG A 43 42.36 -25.36 -9.56
CA ARG A 43 41.23 -25.71 -10.43
C ARG A 43 40.45 -24.47 -10.85
N TRP A 44 40.22 -23.56 -9.91
CA TRP A 44 39.45 -22.33 -10.10
C TRP A 44 40.35 -21.10 -10.34
N SER A 45 41.53 -21.28 -10.91
CA SER A 45 42.53 -20.20 -11.05
C SER A 45 42.01 -18.95 -11.77
N ALA A 46 41.04 -19.06 -12.69
CA ALA A 46 40.41 -17.90 -13.33
C ALA A 46 39.53 -17.05 -12.39
N TRP A 47 39.09 -17.58 -11.25
CA TRP A 47 38.31 -16.86 -10.24
C TRP A 47 39.18 -16.17 -9.20
N TYR A 48 40.47 -16.50 -9.13
CA TYR A 48 41.37 -16.03 -8.08
C TYR A 48 42.52 -15.18 -8.63
N SER A 49 42.83 -14.10 -7.91
CA SER A 49 44.02 -13.27 -8.16
C SER A 49 44.85 -13.18 -6.89
N GLY A 50 46.11 -13.65 -6.95
CA GLY A 50 46.99 -13.67 -5.78
C GLY A 50 46.46 -14.49 -4.59
N GLY A 51 45.65 -15.53 -4.85
CA GLY A 51 45.01 -16.35 -3.81
C GLY A 51 43.74 -15.75 -3.21
N LYS A 52 43.33 -14.57 -3.67
CA LYS A 52 42.11 -13.87 -3.26
C LYS A 52 41.01 -14.05 -4.30
N LEU A 53 39.75 -14.11 -3.88
CA LEU A 53 38.62 -14.25 -4.79
C LEU A 53 38.42 -12.95 -5.56
N ALA A 54 38.56 -12.99 -6.89
CA ALA A 54 38.48 -11.84 -7.78
C ALA A 54 37.20 -11.81 -8.61
N HIS A 55 36.59 -12.97 -8.87
CA HIS A 55 35.34 -13.09 -9.63
C HIS A 55 34.30 -13.94 -8.88
N PRO A 56 33.00 -13.60 -8.99
CA PRO A 56 31.92 -14.46 -8.51
C PRO A 56 31.83 -15.78 -9.31
N PHE A 57 31.30 -16.84 -8.70
CA PHE A 57 30.91 -18.05 -9.44
C PHE A 57 29.46 -17.93 -9.93
N GLU A 58 29.24 -17.99 -11.25
CA GLU A 58 27.91 -18.20 -11.83
C GLU A 58 27.62 -19.71 -11.84
N ILE A 59 26.72 -20.17 -10.97
CA ILE A 59 26.37 -21.58 -10.85
C ILE A 59 25.24 -21.87 -11.84
N ASP A 60 25.59 -22.43 -12.98
CA ASP A 60 24.71 -22.69 -14.13
C ASP A 60 24.44 -24.19 -14.38
N CYS A 61 24.89 -25.06 -13.47
CA CYS A 61 24.68 -26.50 -13.52
C CYS A 61 24.54 -27.09 -12.11
N ASN A 62 24.10 -28.35 -12.00
CA ASN A 62 24.01 -29.04 -10.72
C ASN A 62 25.39 -29.13 -10.05
N VAL A 63 25.47 -28.78 -8.76
CA VAL A 63 26.71 -28.86 -7.99
C VAL A 63 26.50 -29.54 -6.65
N THR A 64 27.51 -30.28 -6.21
CA THR A 64 27.62 -30.75 -4.82
C THR A 64 28.97 -30.32 -4.27
N PHE A 65 28.96 -29.58 -3.17
CA PHE A 65 30.18 -29.11 -2.53
C PHE A 65 31.01 -30.30 -2.06
N GLU A 66 32.30 -30.30 -2.37
CA GLU A 66 33.22 -31.33 -1.89
C GLU A 66 33.32 -31.30 -0.37
N ASN A 67 33.55 -32.44 0.27
CA ASN A 67 33.72 -32.43 1.71
C ASN A 67 35.06 -31.79 2.09
N ARG A 68 35.01 -30.65 2.79
CA ARG A 68 36.17 -29.96 3.35
C ARG A 68 36.38 -30.25 4.85
N GLY A 69 35.45 -30.96 5.49
CA GLY A 69 35.43 -31.15 6.95
C GLY A 69 34.44 -30.23 7.69
N GLY A 70 33.58 -29.52 6.94
CA GLY A 70 32.49 -28.72 7.49
C GLY A 70 32.97 -27.64 8.46
N SER A 71 32.50 -27.68 9.71
CA SER A 71 32.82 -26.68 10.74
C SER A 71 34.29 -26.67 11.17
N SER A 72 35.00 -27.80 11.00
CA SER A 72 36.41 -27.92 11.40
C SER A 72 37.37 -27.28 10.39
N SER A 73 36.92 -27.04 9.15
CA SER A 73 37.71 -26.45 8.07
C SER A 73 36.80 -25.63 7.15
N PRO A 74 36.24 -24.51 7.65
CA PRO A 74 35.38 -23.65 6.84
C PRO A 74 36.15 -23.03 5.69
N TRP A 75 35.48 -22.83 4.55
CA TRP A 75 36.04 -22.02 3.48
C TRP A 75 35.90 -20.54 3.84
N ARG A 76 37.05 -19.86 3.87
CA ARG A 76 37.19 -18.44 4.23
C ARG A 76 37.87 -17.71 3.07
N PRO A 77 37.17 -17.43 1.97
CA PRO A 77 37.77 -16.70 0.86
C PRO A 77 38.12 -15.27 1.31
N ASP A 78 39.30 -14.79 0.92
CA ASP A 78 39.61 -13.36 0.97
C ASP A 78 38.91 -12.67 -0.20
N VAL A 79 37.86 -11.92 0.11
CA VAL A 79 37.01 -11.20 -0.87
C VAL A 79 37.46 -9.75 -1.09
N SER A 80 38.61 -9.34 -0.54
CA SER A 80 39.09 -7.94 -0.59
C SER A 80 39.38 -7.38 -1.98
N VAL A 81 39.46 -8.24 -3.01
CA VAL A 81 39.70 -7.84 -4.40
C VAL A 81 38.54 -8.21 -5.33
N LEU A 82 37.43 -8.71 -4.78
CA LEU A 82 36.24 -9.07 -5.55
C LEU A 82 35.66 -7.80 -6.16
N VAL A 83 35.60 -7.75 -7.50
CA VAL A 83 35.23 -6.53 -8.24
C VAL A 83 33.75 -6.18 -8.01
N ALA A 84 33.50 -4.90 -7.73
CA ALA A 84 32.29 -4.37 -7.08
C ALA A 84 31.03 -4.25 -7.96
N THR A 85 31.02 -4.70 -9.21
CA THR A 85 29.89 -4.44 -10.11
C THR A 85 28.60 -5.12 -9.67
N ASP A 86 28.68 -6.15 -8.84
CA ASP A 86 27.63 -6.62 -7.95
C ASP A 86 28.31 -7.42 -6.83
N ASN A 87 28.14 -7.04 -5.56
CA ASN A 87 28.84 -7.68 -4.43
C ASN A 87 28.32 -9.13 -4.18
N MET A 88 28.72 -10.10 -4.98
CA MET A 88 28.22 -11.49 -4.91
C MET A 88 29.37 -12.48 -4.92
N ILE A 89 29.33 -13.52 -4.08
CA ILE A 89 30.30 -14.63 -4.17
C ILE A 89 29.79 -15.73 -5.12
N PHE A 90 28.48 -15.90 -5.17
CA PHE A 90 27.76 -16.87 -5.99
C PHE A 90 26.55 -16.17 -6.63
N THR A 91 26.27 -16.51 -7.88
CA THR A 91 25.09 -16.04 -8.59
C THR A 91 24.44 -17.14 -9.40
N VAL A 92 23.11 -17.09 -9.47
CA VAL A 92 22.30 -18.01 -10.26
C VAL A 92 21.31 -17.17 -11.05
N VAL A 93 21.53 -17.11 -12.36
CA VAL A 93 20.68 -16.35 -13.29
C VAL A 93 19.86 -17.33 -14.16
N ASP A 94 19.25 -16.83 -15.23
CA ASP A 94 18.44 -17.63 -16.16
C ASP A 94 19.14 -18.88 -16.72
N SER A 95 20.47 -18.87 -16.83
CA SER A 95 21.28 -20.01 -17.23
C SER A 95 21.24 -21.17 -16.23
N GLY A 96 21.02 -20.88 -14.95
CA GLY A 96 20.99 -21.83 -13.84
C GLY A 96 19.58 -22.24 -13.39
N ARG A 97 18.57 -22.16 -14.25
CA ARG A 97 17.20 -22.57 -13.91
C ARG A 97 17.06 -24.09 -13.78
N GLY A 98 16.38 -24.54 -12.73
CA GLY A 98 16.10 -25.95 -12.44
C GLY A 98 17.31 -26.78 -12.03
N ILE A 99 18.32 -26.15 -11.42
CA ILE A 99 19.50 -26.83 -10.90
C ILE A 99 19.40 -27.07 -9.39
N THR A 100 20.19 -28.00 -8.87
CA THR A 100 20.43 -28.21 -7.45
C THR A 100 21.85 -27.76 -7.06
N ILE A 101 21.93 -26.94 -6.03
CA ILE A 101 23.14 -26.51 -5.34
C ILE A 101 23.15 -27.20 -3.97
N ASN A 102 23.88 -28.31 -3.85
CA ASN A 102 24.00 -29.03 -2.58
C ASN A 102 25.28 -28.63 -1.84
N GLY A 103 25.13 -27.84 -0.79
CA GLY A 103 26.21 -27.40 0.09
C GLY A 103 26.88 -28.52 0.89
N ASN A 104 26.31 -29.73 0.95
CA ASN A 104 26.91 -30.91 1.56
C ASN A 104 27.47 -30.66 2.99
N GLY A 105 26.76 -29.84 3.78
CA GLY A 105 27.15 -29.46 5.15
C GLY A 105 28.38 -28.55 5.24
N GLN A 106 28.84 -27.97 4.12
CA GLN A 106 30.02 -27.12 4.08
C GLN A 106 29.75 -25.69 4.54
N TYR A 107 30.81 -25.02 5.00
CA TYR A 107 30.77 -23.71 5.63
C TYR A 107 31.44 -22.69 4.72
N VAL A 108 30.72 -21.60 4.43
CA VAL A 108 31.26 -20.37 3.84
C VAL A 108 31.25 -19.29 4.92
N ASP A 109 32.44 -18.87 5.35
CA ASP A 109 32.62 -17.94 6.47
C ASP A 109 33.49 -16.76 6.04
N ILE A 110 32.84 -15.64 5.71
CA ILE A 110 33.50 -14.42 5.24
C ILE A 110 33.70 -13.38 6.35
N ARG A 111 33.41 -13.73 7.61
CA ARG A 111 33.65 -12.84 8.76
C ARG A 111 35.14 -12.52 8.86
N ASN A 112 35.50 -11.29 9.21
CA ASN A 112 36.89 -10.96 9.55
C ASN A 112 37.31 -11.60 10.90
N ASP A 113 38.61 -11.68 11.18
CA ASP A 113 39.14 -12.29 12.41
C ASP A 113 38.61 -11.65 13.70
N ALA A 114 38.54 -10.32 13.74
CA ALA A 114 38.07 -9.59 14.91
C ALA A 114 36.60 -9.94 15.24
N TYR A 115 35.74 -9.97 14.23
CA TYR A 115 34.32 -10.23 14.39
C TYR A 115 34.02 -11.69 14.75
N ARG A 116 34.87 -12.64 14.32
CA ARG A 116 34.79 -14.04 14.76
C ARG A 116 35.04 -14.20 16.26
N GLY A 117 35.87 -13.33 16.85
CA GLY A 117 36.26 -13.40 18.26
C GLY A 117 35.17 -12.98 19.25
N TYR A 118 34.17 -12.18 18.83
CA TYR A 118 33.12 -11.74 19.73
C TYR A 118 32.17 -12.88 20.15
N SER A 119 31.88 -12.95 21.44
CA SER A 119 30.75 -13.70 21.98
C SER A 119 29.43 -13.03 21.59
N LEU A 120 28.33 -13.79 21.63
CA LEU A 120 27.01 -13.22 21.34
C LEU A 120 26.65 -12.11 22.34
N ALA A 121 26.98 -12.27 23.62
CA ALA A 121 26.76 -11.25 24.65
C ALA A 121 27.50 -9.92 24.35
N GLU A 122 28.72 -10.00 23.82
CA GLU A 122 29.46 -8.82 23.38
C GLU A 122 28.85 -8.15 22.15
N LEU A 123 28.28 -8.94 21.22
CA LEU A 123 27.57 -8.39 20.06
C LEU A 123 26.33 -7.60 20.49
N TYR A 124 25.53 -8.12 21.41
CA TYR A 124 24.36 -7.42 21.98
C TYR A 124 24.75 -6.15 22.73
N SER A 125 25.75 -6.26 23.62
CA SER A 125 26.11 -5.15 24.52
C SER A 125 26.76 -3.98 23.77
N ASN A 126 27.48 -4.27 22.68
CA ASN A 126 28.19 -3.27 21.90
C ASN A 126 27.55 -2.96 20.55
N ARG A 127 26.42 -3.60 20.20
CA ARG A 127 25.68 -3.47 18.94
C ARG A 127 26.59 -3.55 17.69
N LYS A 128 27.58 -4.46 17.71
CA LYS A 128 28.62 -4.57 16.67
C LYS A 128 28.08 -5.21 15.39
N GLU A 129 28.26 -4.57 14.24
CA GLU A 129 27.88 -5.15 12.93
C GLU A 129 29.08 -5.51 12.04
N ILE A 130 28.80 -6.27 10.98
CA ILE A 130 29.76 -6.62 9.92
C ILE A 130 29.79 -5.51 8.85
N PHE A 131 30.92 -5.39 8.15
CA PHE A 131 31.21 -4.43 7.07
C PHE A 131 30.06 -4.13 6.10
N LEU A 132 30.11 -2.93 5.51
CA LEU A 132 29.14 -2.32 4.59
C LEU A 132 29.20 -2.82 3.12
N ILE A 133 29.99 -3.86 2.80
CA ILE A 133 30.09 -4.38 1.42
C ILE A 133 29.14 -5.58 1.28
N ASP A 134 28.19 -5.47 0.35
CA ASP A 134 26.99 -6.30 0.20
C ASP A 134 27.20 -7.75 -0.28
N TYR A 135 28.23 -8.46 0.18
CA TYR A 135 28.48 -9.84 -0.25
C TYR A 135 27.29 -10.77 0.03
N CYS A 136 26.86 -11.52 -0.98
CA CYS A 136 25.72 -12.46 -0.93
C CYS A 136 25.82 -13.64 -1.91
N VAL A 137 24.89 -14.59 -1.78
CA VAL A 137 24.47 -15.54 -2.84
C VAL A 137 23.23 -14.97 -3.53
N ARG A 138 23.31 -14.62 -4.81
CA ARG A 138 22.21 -13.97 -5.54
C ARG A 138 21.46 -14.94 -6.46
N PHE A 139 20.14 -14.85 -6.46
CA PHE A 139 19.25 -15.51 -7.44
C PHE A 139 18.47 -14.46 -8.22
N GLU A 140 18.46 -14.57 -9.54
CA GLU A 140 17.68 -13.71 -10.42
C GLU A 140 17.27 -14.47 -11.69
N GLN A 141 16.11 -15.12 -11.62
CA GLN A 141 15.66 -16.07 -12.64
C GLN A 141 14.22 -15.77 -13.08
N GLY A 142 14.03 -15.48 -14.36
CA GLY A 142 12.70 -15.34 -14.96
C GLY A 142 11.98 -16.69 -15.05
N LEU A 143 10.65 -16.67 -14.97
CA LEU A 143 9.82 -17.88 -14.99
C LEU A 143 10.07 -18.70 -16.27
N ASP A 144 10.32 -20.00 -16.09
CA ASP A 144 10.30 -21.02 -17.15
C ASP A 144 9.57 -22.25 -16.60
N SER A 145 8.34 -22.45 -17.06
CA SER A 145 7.49 -23.55 -16.63
C SER A 145 7.94 -24.92 -17.17
N SER A 146 8.90 -24.97 -18.10
CA SER A 146 9.47 -26.22 -18.62
C SER A 146 10.57 -26.79 -17.72
N LYS A 147 11.07 -26.00 -16.77
CA LYS A 147 12.14 -26.36 -15.85
C LYS A 147 11.58 -26.67 -14.45
N PRO A 148 12.15 -27.66 -13.73
CA PRO A 148 11.82 -27.86 -12.33
C PRO A 148 12.31 -26.68 -11.49
N ALA A 149 11.92 -26.62 -10.21
CA ALA A 149 12.43 -25.60 -9.29
C ALA A 149 13.97 -25.65 -9.16
N THR A 150 14.59 -24.48 -9.04
CA THR A 150 15.97 -24.35 -8.58
C THR A 150 16.02 -24.62 -7.08
N VAL A 151 17.02 -25.37 -6.60
CA VAL A 151 17.13 -25.75 -5.18
C VAL A 151 18.53 -25.42 -4.66
N ILE A 152 18.63 -24.75 -3.51
CA ILE A 152 19.86 -24.63 -2.72
C ILE A 152 19.66 -25.27 -1.35
N ARG A 153 20.59 -26.14 -0.96
CA ARG A 153 20.43 -26.95 0.26
C ARG A 153 21.70 -27.17 1.06
N ASN A 154 21.56 -27.44 2.36
CA ASN A 154 22.64 -27.95 3.23
C ASN A 154 23.92 -27.10 3.25
N LEU A 155 23.80 -25.77 3.15
CA LEU A 155 24.93 -24.85 3.18
C LEU A 155 24.91 -24.00 4.46
N VAL A 156 26.07 -23.78 5.06
CA VAL A 156 26.22 -22.89 6.21
C VAL A 156 26.90 -21.60 5.80
N MET A 157 26.22 -20.47 6.00
CA MET A 157 26.63 -19.13 5.56
C MET A 157 26.82 -18.19 6.75
N LYS A 158 28.02 -17.61 6.86
CA LYS A 158 28.39 -16.68 7.94
C LYS A 158 29.13 -15.45 7.43
N GLY A 159 28.78 -14.29 7.98
CA GLY A 159 29.47 -13.03 7.71
C GLY A 159 28.93 -12.22 6.53
N PHE A 160 27.81 -12.62 5.96
CA PHE A 160 27.21 -11.95 4.81
C PHE A 160 26.42 -10.72 5.23
N VAL A 161 26.32 -9.73 4.34
CA VAL A 161 25.28 -8.70 4.51
C VAL A 161 23.92 -9.35 4.26
N GLN A 162 23.81 -10.14 3.20
CA GLN A 162 22.63 -10.97 2.91
C GLN A 162 23.13 -12.38 2.58
N GLY A 163 22.80 -13.39 3.39
CA GLY A 163 23.25 -14.76 3.14
C GLY A 163 22.81 -15.24 1.75
N ILE A 164 21.49 -15.21 1.52
CA ILE A 164 20.90 -15.36 0.19
C ILE A 164 20.06 -14.11 -0.12
N ARG A 165 20.15 -13.61 -1.35
CA ARG A 165 19.36 -12.50 -1.89
C ARG A 165 18.66 -12.95 -3.17
N THR A 166 17.38 -12.67 -3.32
CA THR A 166 16.70 -12.74 -4.63
C THR A 166 16.53 -11.33 -5.21
N GLY A 167 16.49 -11.20 -6.55
CA GLY A 167 16.21 -9.94 -7.25
C GLY A 167 14.72 -9.78 -7.59
N ARG A 168 14.28 -8.56 -7.94
CA ARG A 168 12.88 -8.29 -8.35
C ARG A 168 12.41 -9.17 -9.52
N ASN A 169 13.31 -9.57 -10.40
CA ASN A 169 13.03 -10.43 -11.54
C ASN A 169 12.99 -11.94 -11.20
N GLN A 170 13.23 -12.32 -9.96
CA GLN A 170 13.08 -13.70 -9.53
C GLN A 170 11.60 -14.08 -9.62
N ARG A 171 11.26 -14.98 -10.54
CA ARG A 171 9.91 -15.53 -10.75
C ARG A 171 9.92 -17.04 -10.96
N HIS A 172 11.06 -17.63 -11.28
CA HIS A 172 11.19 -19.08 -11.38
C HIS A 172 11.15 -19.71 -9.97
N PRO A 173 10.47 -20.86 -9.77
CA PRO A 173 10.41 -21.49 -8.46
C PRO A 173 11.81 -21.76 -7.87
N LEU A 174 12.04 -21.25 -6.65
CA LEU A 174 13.29 -21.41 -5.91
C LEU A 174 13.01 -22.03 -4.53
N THR A 175 13.74 -23.07 -4.17
CA THR A 175 13.69 -23.66 -2.82
C THR A 175 15.03 -23.47 -2.11
N ILE A 176 14.99 -22.79 -0.96
CA ILE A 176 16.09 -22.66 0.00
C ILE A 176 15.79 -23.63 1.15
N GLU A 177 16.43 -24.80 1.17
CA GLU A 177 16.13 -25.87 2.13
C GLU A 177 17.31 -26.20 3.06
N ASN A 178 17.06 -26.41 4.36
CA ASN A 178 18.07 -26.94 5.30
C ASN A 178 19.40 -26.15 5.30
N CYS A 179 19.34 -24.84 5.07
CA CYS A 179 20.51 -23.97 5.15
C CYS A 179 20.64 -23.38 6.56
N THR A 180 21.87 -22.99 6.93
CA THR A 180 22.15 -22.34 8.22
C THR A 180 22.74 -20.97 7.99
N PHE A 181 22.10 -19.94 8.55
CA PHE A 181 22.50 -18.55 8.46
C PHE A 181 22.89 -18.06 9.85
N ARG A 182 24.16 -17.75 10.05
CA ARG A 182 24.67 -17.36 11.38
C ARG A 182 25.54 -16.13 11.28
N ARG A 183 25.23 -15.10 12.07
CA ARG A 183 26.02 -13.86 12.11
C ARG A 183 26.19 -13.22 10.74
N ASN A 184 25.08 -13.04 10.06
CA ASN A 184 24.93 -12.19 8.89
C ASN A 184 24.29 -10.85 9.32
N GLN A 185 24.20 -9.83 8.46
CA GLN A 185 23.27 -8.73 8.74
C GLN A 185 21.83 -9.19 8.54
N TRP A 186 21.58 -9.89 7.43
CA TRP A 186 20.37 -10.62 7.08
C TRP A 186 20.70 -12.06 6.69
N GLY A 187 19.92 -13.02 7.17
CA GLY A 187 20.03 -14.41 6.73
C GLY A 187 19.56 -14.56 5.28
N VAL A 188 18.31 -14.19 5.03
CA VAL A 188 17.69 -14.23 3.71
C VAL A 188 17.04 -12.87 3.39
N TYR A 189 17.23 -12.39 2.17
CA TYR A 189 16.59 -11.19 1.64
C TYR A 189 15.78 -11.58 0.41
N LEU A 190 14.46 -11.48 0.50
CA LEU A 190 13.56 -11.82 -0.60
C LEU A 190 13.09 -10.57 -1.35
N SER A 191 13.05 -10.70 -2.66
CA SER A 191 12.45 -9.82 -3.66
C SER A 191 11.96 -10.70 -4.81
N GLY A 192 10.96 -10.24 -5.55
CA GLY A 192 10.34 -11.08 -6.57
C GLY A 192 9.40 -12.14 -5.97
N ALA A 193 9.22 -13.29 -6.61
CA ALA A 193 8.20 -14.25 -6.20
C ALA A 193 8.63 -15.71 -6.33
N ALA A 194 7.76 -16.60 -5.84
CA ALA A 194 7.82 -18.05 -5.97
C ALA A 194 9.04 -18.70 -5.28
N THR A 195 9.46 -18.15 -4.14
CA THR A 195 10.52 -18.70 -3.31
C THR A 195 9.95 -19.42 -2.08
N THR A 196 10.43 -20.64 -1.84
CA THR A 196 10.16 -21.40 -0.61
C THR A 196 11.42 -21.45 0.26
N VAL A 197 11.33 -20.94 1.49
CA VAL A 197 12.38 -21.05 2.51
C VAL A 197 11.94 -22.05 3.56
N THR A 198 12.65 -23.17 3.70
CA THR A 198 12.21 -24.26 4.57
C THR A 198 13.32 -24.99 5.32
N GLY A 199 13.02 -25.43 6.54
CA GLY A 199 13.96 -26.21 7.37
C GLY A 199 15.25 -25.47 7.72
N CYS A 200 15.29 -24.15 7.55
CA CYS A 200 16.51 -23.37 7.76
C CYS A 200 16.67 -22.95 9.24
N ASP A 201 17.92 -22.78 9.66
CA ASP A 201 18.29 -22.23 10.96
C ASP A 201 18.86 -20.83 10.76
N ILE A 202 18.14 -19.80 11.20
CA ILE A 202 18.43 -18.39 10.92
C ILE A 202 18.59 -17.65 12.24
N ALA A 203 19.83 -17.27 12.56
CA ALA A 203 20.10 -16.76 13.90
C ALA A 203 21.35 -15.89 14.04
N GLU A 204 21.41 -15.18 15.17
CA GLU A 204 22.52 -14.29 15.54
C GLU A 204 22.81 -13.21 14.50
N THR A 205 21.78 -12.70 13.81
CA THR A 205 21.95 -11.67 12.76
C THR A 205 21.92 -10.24 13.31
N SER A 206 22.62 -9.31 12.64
CA SER A 206 22.74 -7.92 13.13
C SER A 206 21.43 -7.15 13.05
N ARG A 207 20.72 -7.28 11.94
CA ARG A 207 19.52 -6.48 11.64
C ARG A 207 18.27 -7.34 11.75
N GLY A 208 18.28 -8.54 11.18
CA GLY A 208 17.17 -9.48 11.34
C GLY A 208 17.39 -10.79 10.59
N GLY A 209 16.52 -11.77 10.84
CA GLY A 209 16.66 -13.10 10.25
C GLY A 209 16.35 -13.07 8.76
N MET A 210 15.21 -12.51 8.40
CA MET A 210 14.75 -12.35 7.03
C MET A 210 14.23 -10.94 6.76
N TYR A 211 14.49 -10.45 5.55
CA TYR A 211 13.89 -9.23 5.03
C TYR A 211 13.05 -9.56 3.80
N LEU A 212 11.76 -9.25 3.84
CA LEU A 212 10.82 -9.42 2.74
C LEU A 212 10.63 -8.05 2.11
N GLY A 213 11.49 -7.77 1.12
CA GLY A 213 11.64 -6.48 0.50
C GLY A 213 10.86 -6.36 -0.80
N SER A 214 11.37 -5.50 -1.68
CA SER A 214 10.64 -5.04 -2.86
C SER A 214 10.15 -6.16 -3.78
N GLY A 215 8.86 -6.13 -4.08
CA GLY A 215 8.16 -7.07 -4.95
C GLY A 215 8.12 -8.50 -4.41
N ALA A 216 8.38 -8.73 -3.13
CA ALA A 216 8.27 -10.04 -2.48
C ALA A 216 6.80 -10.49 -2.38
N HIS A 217 6.41 -11.52 -3.13
CA HIS A 217 5.05 -12.07 -3.07
C HIS A 217 4.98 -13.55 -3.45
N ASP A 218 3.89 -14.21 -3.08
CA ASP A 218 3.67 -15.64 -3.34
C ASP A 218 4.79 -16.55 -2.80
N ASP A 219 5.54 -16.09 -1.80
CA ASP A 219 6.61 -16.87 -1.18
C ASP A 219 6.09 -17.66 0.04
N ILE A 220 6.78 -18.74 0.34
CA ILE A 220 6.46 -19.63 1.46
C ILE A 220 7.64 -19.69 2.43
N VAL A 221 7.43 -19.29 3.69
CA VAL A 221 8.42 -19.40 4.77
C VAL A 221 7.90 -20.42 5.78
N THR A 222 8.44 -21.64 5.74
CA THR A 222 7.85 -22.77 6.49
C THR A 222 8.85 -23.68 7.22
N GLY A 223 8.56 -24.01 8.48
CA GLY A 223 9.36 -24.96 9.24
C GLY A 223 10.79 -24.49 9.56
N ASN A 224 11.03 -23.18 9.60
CA ASN A 224 12.33 -22.61 9.94
C ASN A 224 12.47 -22.36 11.44
N THR A 225 13.71 -22.24 11.92
CA THR A 225 14.02 -21.84 13.30
C THR A 225 14.70 -20.48 13.31
N PHE A 226 14.17 -19.57 14.12
CA PHE A 226 14.68 -18.22 14.34
C PHE A 226 15.13 -18.04 15.79
N ARG A 227 16.31 -17.41 15.99
CA ARG A 227 16.85 -17.15 17.32
C ARG A 227 17.85 -16.01 17.33
N ASP A 228 17.79 -15.14 18.34
CA ASP A 228 18.82 -14.12 18.57
C ASP A 228 19.10 -13.23 17.34
N ASN A 229 18.08 -12.98 16.50
CA ASN A 229 18.19 -12.03 15.39
C ASN A 229 17.94 -10.60 15.89
N ASP A 230 18.35 -9.62 15.07
CA ASP A 230 18.36 -8.20 15.45
C ASP A 230 19.11 -7.94 16.78
N TYR A 231 20.32 -8.47 16.93
CA TYR A 231 21.08 -8.22 18.16
C TYR A 231 21.45 -6.73 18.35
N ARG A 232 21.29 -5.91 17.31
CA ARG A 232 21.41 -4.44 17.39
C ARG A 232 20.26 -3.80 18.16
N GLN A 233 19.17 -4.54 18.37
CA GLN A 233 17.97 -4.10 19.08
C GLN A 233 17.35 -2.89 18.37
N SER A 234 17.23 -2.99 17.05
CA SER A 234 16.57 -1.99 16.26
C SER A 234 15.07 -2.02 16.53
N ALA A 235 14.46 -0.86 16.77
CA ALA A 235 13.00 -0.78 16.81
C ALA A 235 12.37 -1.11 15.44
N MET A 236 13.18 -1.19 14.37
CA MET A 236 12.71 -1.43 13.00
C MET A 236 12.61 -2.89 12.59
N TYR A 237 13.24 -3.82 13.31
CA TYR A 237 13.44 -5.17 12.80
C TYR A 237 13.02 -6.24 13.80
N GLY A 238 13.16 -7.50 13.38
CA GLY A 238 12.83 -8.69 14.13
C GLY A 238 13.44 -9.93 13.47
N ASP A 239 12.94 -11.10 13.82
CA ASP A 239 13.30 -12.32 13.09
C ASP A 239 12.88 -12.24 11.62
N ILE A 240 11.71 -11.68 11.34
CA ILE A 240 11.20 -11.42 9.99
C ILE A 240 10.72 -9.97 9.92
N ALA A 241 11.30 -9.19 9.00
CA ALA A 241 10.87 -7.84 8.66
C ALA A 241 10.15 -7.85 7.30
N MET A 242 8.91 -7.38 7.28
CA MET A 242 8.05 -7.30 6.10
C MET A 242 7.91 -5.83 5.72
N ASP A 243 8.49 -5.45 4.58
CA ASP A 243 8.61 -4.05 4.13
C ASP A 243 7.62 -3.73 3.00
N THR A 244 7.37 -4.67 2.09
CA THR A 244 6.41 -4.48 0.98
C THR A 244 5.73 -5.77 0.55
N SER A 245 5.86 -6.81 1.37
CA SER A 245 5.51 -8.16 0.96
C SER A 245 4.02 -8.44 1.06
N TYR A 246 3.48 -9.16 0.09
CA TYR A 246 2.07 -9.50 0.05
C TYR A 246 1.81 -10.91 -0.42
N ASN A 247 0.62 -11.43 -0.10
CA ASN A 247 0.22 -12.79 -0.41
C ASN A 247 1.25 -13.87 0.01
N MET A 248 1.94 -13.64 1.13
CA MET A 248 2.94 -14.56 1.67
C MET A 248 2.27 -15.63 2.54
N LEU A 249 2.86 -16.82 2.58
CA LEU A 249 2.53 -17.85 3.57
C LEU A 249 3.69 -18.03 4.55
N ILE A 250 3.50 -17.62 5.81
CA ILE A 250 4.47 -17.81 6.88
C ILE A 250 3.91 -18.82 7.89
N GLU A 251 4.38 -20.05 7.86
CA GLU A 251 3.77 -21.12 8.65
C GLU A 251 4.73 -22.07 9.38
N ASN A 252 4.28 -22.59 10.52
CA ASN A 252 4.98 -23.64 11.25
C ASN A 252 6.44 -23.32 11.62
N ASN A 253 6.81 -22.05 11.72
CA ASN A 253 8.15 -21.62 12.12
C ASN A 253 8.29 -21.59 13.65
N GLN A 254 9.52 -21.76 14.13
CA GLN A 254 9.88 -21.76 15.53
C GLN A 254 10.71 -20.51 15.86
N HIS A 255 10.16 -19.64 16.68
CA HIS A 255 10.83 -18.46 17.24
C HIS A 255 11.20 -18.75 18.69
N VAL A 256 12.46 -19.13 18.90
CA VAL A 256 12.92 -19.71 20.18
C VAL A 256 13.59 -18.65 21.07
N PRO A 257 13.60 -18.84 22.41
CA PRO A 257 14.09 -17.83 23.34
C PRO A 257 15.55 -17.44 23.10
N SER A 258 15.87 -16.17 23.40
CA SER A 258 17.25 -15.67 23.38
C SER A 258 18.15 -16.45 24.34
N THR A 259 19.41 -16.67 23.93
CA THR A 259 20.42 -17.31 24.80
C THR A 259 21.23 -16.34 25.66
N VAL A 260 21.00 -15.02 25.55
CA VAL A 260 21.80 -14.03 26.27
C VAL A 260 21.05 -13.43 27.46
N SER A 261 20.03 -12.61 27.20
CA SER A 261 19.32 -11.89 28.25
C SER A 261 17.96 -11.42 27.75
N THR A 262 16.90 -11.68 28.52
CA THR A 262 15.51 -11.27 28.23
C THR A 262 15.27 -9.76 28.33
N ARG A 263 16.23 -8.99 28.86
CA ARG A 263 16.14 -7.52 28.92
C ARG A 263 16.23 -6.84 27.55
N TYR A 264 16.77 -7.53 26.54
CA TYR A 264 16.93 -6.97 25.21
C TYR A 264 15.61 -7.05 24.45
N TYR A 265 15.36 -6.04 23.61
CA TYR A 265 14.17 -6.02 22.76
C TYR A 265 14.29 -7.11 21.69
N HIS A 266 13.24 -7.92 21.56
CA HIS A 266 13.12 -8.95 20.53
C HIS A 266 11.72 -8.95 19.93
N CYS A 267 11.64 -8.67 18.63
CA CYS A 267 10.41 -8.80 17.86
C CYS A 267 10.48 -10.06 16.99
N GLY A 268 9.38 -10.80 16.95
CA GLY A 268 9.22 -11.95 16.07
C GLY A 268 9.05 -11.52 14.62
N ILE A 269 7.83 -11.14 14.25
CA ILE A 269 7.51 -10.61 12.93
C ILE A 269 7.09 -9.16 13.03
N LYS A 270 7.63 -8.34 12.13
CA LYS A 270 7.40 -6.91 12.08
C LYS A 270 6.94 -6.50 10.69
N MET A 271 5.87 -5.73 10.61
CA MET A 271 5.27 -5.24 9.36
C MET A 271 5.26 -3.73 9.33
N TYR A 272 5.72 -3.17 8.21
CA TYR A 272 5.71 -1.74 7.91
C TYR A 272 5.87 -1.56 6.41
N ARG A 273 5.72 -0.31 5.95
CA ARG A 273 6.13 0.08 4.60
C ARG A 273 7.18 1.16 4.68
N ASN A 274 8.36 0.91 4.13
CA ASN A 274 9.45 1.87 4.08
C ASN A 274 9.33 2.79 2.85
N MET A 275 9.97 3.95 2.92
CA MET A 275 10.40 4.67 1.73
C MET A 275 11.48 3.86 1.01
N GLY A 276 11.37 3.75 -0.31
CA GLY A 276 12.38 3.13 -1.15
C GLY A 276 13.63 3.99 -1.29
N GLU A 277 14.67 3.44 -1.87
CA GLU A 277 15.91 4.17 -2.12
C GLU A 277 15.67 5.33 -3.13
N GLY A 278 16.28 6.50 -2.89
CA GLY A 278 16.30 7.63 -3.84
C GLY A 278 14.95 8.33 -4.05
N ASP A 279 14.23 8.67 -2.98
CA ASP A 279 12.90 9.31 -3.02
C ASP A 279 11.85 8.53 -3.82
N SER A 280 11.98 7.20 -3.86
CA SER A 280 11.00 6.30 -4.47
C SER A 280 10.05 5.75 -3.42
N LEU A 281 8.75 5.77 -3.68
CA LEU A 281 7.81 5.05 -2.84
C LEU A 281 8.00 3.57 -3.13
N ARG A 282 8.13 2.75 -2.08
CA ARG A 282 8.06 1.30 -2.25
C ARG A 282 6.72 0.92 -2.88
N GLU A 283 6.78 0.03 -3.87
CA GLU A 283 5.65 -0.34 -4.71
C GLU A 283 4.47 -0.87 -3.90
N SER A 284 4.73 -1.61 -2.81
CA SER A 284 3.69 -2.28 -2.05
C SER A 284 3.59 -2.04 -0.52
N THR A 285 2.37 -2.10 0.05
CA THR A 285 2.03 -2.19 1.47
C THR A 285 2.08 -3.66 1.88
N VAL A 286 2.16 -3.94 3.18
CA VAL A 286 2.16 -5.33 3.66
C VAL A 286 0.74 -5.85 3.78
N HIS A 287 0.30 -6.73 2.89
CA HIS A 287 -1.12 -7.13 2.83
C HIS A 287 -1.36 -8.56 2.35
N TYR A 288 -2.56 -9.09 2.64
CA TYR A 288 -2.98 -10.47 2.29
C TYR A 288 -2.03 -11.58 2.74
N ASN A 289 -1.22 -11.35 3.76
CA ASN A 289 -0.31 -12.37 4.27
C ASN A 289 -1.05 -13.33 5.21
N THR A 290 -0.80 -14.63 5.06
CA THR A 290 -1.30 -15.67 5.96
C THR A 290 -0.19 -16.16 6.87
N ILE A 291 -0.39 -15.99 8.17
CA ILE A 291 0.61 -16.29 9.20
C ILE A 291 0.02 -17.27 10.20
N ARG A 292 0.48 -18.52 10.14
CA ARG A 292 -0.21 -19.61 10.85
C ARG A 292 0.65 -20.70 11.46
N GLY A 293 0.19 -21.28 12.56
CA GLY A 293 0.86 -22.43 13.18
C GLY A 293 2.28 -22.15 13.69
N ASN A 294 2.71 -20.88 13.74
CA ASN A 294 4.03 -20.51 14.23
C ASN A 294 4.06 -20.57 15.76
N PHE A 295 5.24 -20.84 16.32
CA PHE A 295 5.48 -20.91 17.76
C PHE A 295 6.45 -19.81 18.21
N PHE A 296 6.06 -19.01 19.19
CA PHE A 296 6.90 -17.98 19.81
C PHE A 296 7.09 -18.26 21.29
N ASN A 297 8.33 -18.14 21.77
CA ASN A 297 8.63 -18.27 23.19
C ASN A 297 9.68 -17.24 23.66
N GLY A 298 9.33 -16.43 24.65
CA GLY A 298 10.29 -15.53 25.31
C GLY A 298 10.57 -14.22 24.58
N TYR A 299 9.63 -13.71 23.79
CA TYR A 299 9.81 -12.49 22.99
C TYR A 299 9.27 -11.24 23.71
N SER A 300 9.75 -10.06 23.31
CA SER A 300 9.13 -8.79 23.73
C SER A 300 7.79 -8.63 23.03
N VAL A 301 7.79 -8.80 21.70
CA VAL A 301 6.60 -8.73 20.85
C VAL A 301 6.64 -9.90 19.86
N ALA A 302 5.58 -10.71 19.77
CA ALA A 302 5.54 -11.77 18.74
C ALA A 302 5.21 -11.19 17.36
N TYR A 303 4.18 -10.33 17.29
CA TYR A 303 3.76 -9.67 16.06
C TYR A 303 3.53 -8.18 16.27
N GLU A 304 4.20 -7.35 15.46
CA GLU A 304 3.96 -5.91 15.42
C GLU A 304 3.55 -5.45 14.02
N VAL A 305 2.31 -4.95 13.90
CA VAL A 305 1.71 -4.55 12.63
C VAL A 305 1.53 -3.04 12.58
N GLY A 306 2.06 -2.40 11.53
CA GLY A 306 2.08 -0.95 11.40
C GLY A 306 3.07 -0.32 12.37
N SER A 307 4.34 -0.66 12.19
CA SER A 307 5.41 -0.33 13.14
C SER A 307 6.41 0.68 12.61
N ARG A 308 5.98 1.53 11.66
CA ARG A 308 6.75 2.43 10.79
C ARG A 308 8.20 2.49 11.18
N GLN A 309 9.07 2.02 10.28
CA GLN A 309 10.53 1.95 10.41
C GLN A 309 11.05 3.00 11.39
N GLY A 310 11.06 2.61 12.67
CA GLY A 310 11.06 3.53 13.78
C GLY A 310 12.42 4.14 13.98
N ASP A 311 12.91 4.97 13.04
CA ASP A 311 14.00 5.92 13.26
C ASP A 311 13.86 7.26 12.49
N ALA A 312 12.98 7.42 11.46
CA ALA A 312 12.94 8.69 10.70
C ALA A 312 11.58 9.06 10.08
N SER A 313 11.17 10.32 10.30
CA SER A 313 10.06 10.98 9.57
C SER A 313 10.31 11.08 8.06
N ASP A 314 11.58 11.10 7.68
CA ASP A 314 12.02 11.32 6.29
C ASP A 314 11.78 10.07 5.43
N ASN A 315 11.54 8.91 6.03
CA ASN A 315 11.24 7.64 5.34
C ASN A 315 9.75 7.51 4.97
N ASP A 316 9.04 8.62 4.86
CA ASP A 316 7.67 8.73 4.34
C ASP A 316 7.64 9.92 3.40
N ILE A 317 7.38 9.65 2.14
CA ILE A 317 7.43 10.66 1.08
C ILE A 317 6.23 11.61 1.16
N SER A 318 5.16 11.21 1.85
CA SER A 318 4.02 12.08 2.17
C SER A 318 4.31 12.97 3.38
N TYR A 319 5.24 12.54 4.25
CA TYR A 319 5.56 13.18 5.53
C TYR A 319 4.31 13.32 6.43
N GLU A 320 3.39 12.36 6.38
CA GLU A 320 2.12 12.37 7.14
C GLU A 320 2.08 11.39 8.32
N GLY A 321 3.02 10.46 8.43
CA GLY A 321 3.11 9.59 9.60
C GLY A 321 2.47 8.21 9.44
N HIS A 322 1.67 7.98 8.39
CA HIS A 322 0.80 6.82 8.26
C HIS A 322 1.52 5.50 7.96
N ASP A 323 1.01 4.43 8.57
CA ASP A 323 1.42 3.05 8.33
C ASP A 323 0.32 2.28 7.60
N TYR A 324 0.74 1.37 6.71
CA TYR A 324 -0.17 0.60 5.89
C TYR A 324 0.24 -0.87 5.89
N ALA A 325 -0.51 -1.67 6.64
CA ALA A 325 -0.34 -3.12 6.74
C ALA A 325 -1.69 -3.79 7.02
N SER A 326 -2.55 -3.81 6.00
CA SER A 326 -3.96 -4.23 6.11
C SER A 326 -4.16 -5.66 5.58
N TYR A 327 -5.27 -6.30 5.94
CA TYR A 327 -5.66 -7.61 5.39
C TYR A 327 -4.73 -8.78 5.68
N ASN A 328 -3.96 -8.72 6.77
CA ASN A 328 -3.14 -9.85 7.21
C ASN A 328 -3.94 -10.76 8.15
N LEU A 329 -3.69 -12.07 8.03
CA LEU A 329 -4.34 -13.11 8.83
C LEU A 329 -3.33 -13.74 9.79
N PHE A 330 -3.62 -13.66 11.09
CA PHE A 330 -2.86 -14.32 12.17
C PHE A 330 -3.71 -15.46 12.73
N GLU A 331 -3.42 -16.70 12.35
CA GLU A 331 -4.23 -17.85 12.75
C GLU A 331 -3.49 -19.01 13.41
N ASN A 332 -4.07 -19.60 14.45
CA ASN A 332 -3.56 -20.83 15.06
C ASN A 332 -2.08 -20.79 15.50
N ASN A 333 -1.54 -19.62 15.80
CA ASN A 333 -0.18 -19.48 16.32
C ASN A 333 -0.16 -19.73 17.83
N THR A 334 0.96 -20.23 18.35
CA THR A 334 1.16 -20.46 19.79
C THR A 334 2.20 -19.49 20.32
N ILE A 335 1.80 -18.63 21.27
CA ILE A 335 2.66 -17.58 21.82
C ILE A 335 2.78 -17.78 23.32
N THR A 336 4.02 -17.94 23.80
CA THR A 336 4.31 -18.30 25.19
C THR A 336 5.38 -17.39 25.81
N ASN A 337 5.22 -17.05 27.09
CA ASN A 337 6.20 -16.27 27.88
C ASN A 337 6.64 -14.97 27.18
N THR A 338 5.73 -14.34 26.46
CA THR A 338 5.97 -13.13 25.66
C THR A 338 5.33 -11.93 26.35
N THR A 339 5.89 -10.73 26.19
CA THR A 339 5.26 -9.54 26.80
C THR A 339 4.00 -9.14 26.05
N ILE A 340 4.10 -8.90 24.73
CA ILE A 340 2.97 -8.55 23.85
C ILE A 340 2.83 -9.61 22.77
N GLY A 341 1.64 -10.20 22.65
CA GLY A 341 1.35 -11.21 21.63
C GLY A 341 1.25 -10.57 20.25
N ILE A 342 0.08 -10.03 19.92
CA ILE A 342 -0.20 -9.35 18.65
C ILE A 342 -0.54 -7.88 18.93
N LYS A 343 0.21 -6.96 18.33
CA LYS A 343 -0.06 -5.51 18.36
C LYS A 343 -0.45 -5.03 16.97
N LEU A 344 -1.62 -4.41 16.85
CA LEU A 344 -2.16 -3.87 15.59
C LEU A 344 -2.27 -2.34 15.65
N ASN A 345 -1.66 -1.66 14.68
CA ASN A 345 -1.80 -0.22 14.45
C ASN A 345 -2.53 0.09 13.12
N CYS A 346 -2.75 -0.91 12.27
CA CYS A 346 -3.38 -0.76 10.95
C CYS A 346 -4.75 -1.44 10.92
N PRO A 347 -5.68 -0.93 10.11
CA PRO A 347 -7.03 -1.48 9.98
C PRO A 347 -7.06 -2.84 9.26
N ALA A 348 -8.23 -3.48 9.26
CA ALA A 348 -8.57 -4.63 8.44
C ALA A 348 -7.70 -5.90 8.62
N ASN A 349 -7.08 -6.10 9.79
CA ASN A 349 -6.36 -7.33 10.09
C ASN A 349 -7.24 -8.35 10.82
N THR A 350 -6.97 -9.64 10.63
CA THR A 350 -7.74 -10.73 11.24
C THR A 350 -6.89 -11.55 12.20
N ILE A 351 -7.37 -11.76 13.43
CA ILE A 351 -6.78 -12.62 14.45
C ILE A 351 -7.76 -13.77 14.74
N ARG A 352 -7.31 -15.03 14.64
CA ARG A 352 -8.18 -16.19 14.91
C ARG A 352 -7.49 -17.43 15.48
N GLY A 353 -8.01 -18.03 16.55
CA GLY A 353 -7.57 -19.36 17.01
C GLY A 353 -6.14 -19.44 17.57
N ASN A 354 -5.47 -18.29 17.78
CA ASN A 354 -4.15 -18.25 18.43
C ASN A 354 -4.26 -18.63 19.90
N THR A 355 -3.21 -19.23 20.45
CA THR A 355 -3.10 -19.61 21.87
C THR A 355 -2.07 -18.76 22.58
N PHE A 356 -2.45 -18.13 23.69
CA PHE A 356 -1.55 -17.33 24.52
C PHE A 356 -1.34 -17.99 25.89
N THR A 357 -0.08 -18.19 26.29
CA THR A 357 0.27 -18.74 27.62
C THR A 357 1.35 -17.89 28.28
N ASN A 358 1.09 -17.38 29.49
CA ASN A 358 1.97 -16.43 30.17
C ASN A 358 2.31 -15.20 29.30
N VAL A 359 1.31 -14.68 28.57
CA VAL A 359 1.45 -13.46 27.76
C VAL A 359 0.82 -12.29 28.48
N VAL A 360 1.60 -11.22 28.72
CA VAL A 360 1.14 -10.08 29.54
C VAL A 360 0.01 -9.32 28.83
N LYS A 361 0.16 -9.08 27.53
CA LYS A 361 -0.85 -8.47 26.65
C LYS A 361 -1.07 -9.33 25.40
N PRO A 362 -2.01 -10.29 25.42
CA PRO A 362 -2.28 -11.17 24.28
C PRO A 362 -2.54 -10.41 22.98
N ILE A 363 -3.50 -9.48 23.02
CA ILE A 363 -3.87 -8.67 21.85
C ILE A 363 -3.91 -7.19 22.26
N VAL A 364 -3.29 -6.34 21.45
CA VAL A 364 -3.27 -4.88 21.62
C VAL A 364 -3.76 -4.21 20.34
N LEU A 365 -4.82 -3.41 20.46
CA LEU A 365 -5.29 -2.49 19.43
C LEU A 365 -4.75 -1.10 19.77
N HIS A 366 -3.80 -0.61 18.98
CA HIS A 366 -3.15 0.67 19.20
C HIS A 366 -3.60 1.68 18.15
N CYS A 367 -4.54 2.53 18.53
CA CYS A 367 -5.05 3.62 17.69
C CYS A 367 -4.06 4.80 17.74
N VAL A 368 -3.06 4.74 16.86
CA VAL A 368 -2.02 5.79 16.75
C VAL A 368 -2.65 7.10 16.27
N PHE A 369 -3.53 7.03 15.27
CA PHE A 369 -4.22 8.16 14.67
C PHE A 369 -5.65 8.34 15.22
N TYR A 370 -6.61 8.80 14.41
CA TYR A 370 -8.01 8.91 14.84
C TYR A 370 -8.75 7.59 14.81
N SER A 371 -8.45 6.72 13.84
CA SER A 371 -9.23 5.51 13.66
C SER A 371 -8.37 4.27 13.54
N LEU A 372 -8.90 3.16 14.05
CA LEU A 372 -8.39 1.81 13.83
C LEU A 372 -9.59 0.90 13.64
N THR A 373 -9.89 0.57 12.38
CA THR A 373 -11.17 0.01 11.99
C THR A 373 -11.05 -1.37 11.35
N GLU A 374 -12.19 -2.08 11.30
CA GLU A 374 -12.36 -3.32 10.53
C GLU A 374 -11.43 -4.48 10.95
N ASN A 375 -10.81 -4.39 12.12
CA ASN A 375 -10.05 -5.51 12.67
C ASN A 375 -11.01 -6.60 13.17
N VAL A 376 -10.72 -7.85 12.84
CA VAL A 376 -11.55 -9.00 13.19
C VAL A 376 -10.82 -9.87 14.21
N ILE A 377 -11.47 -10.16 15.35
CA ILE A 377 -10.95 -11.03 16.40
C ILE A 377 -11.97 -12.13 16.69
N ASN A 378 -11.67 -13.33 16.23
CA ASN A 378 -12.55 -14.50 16.35
C ASN A 378 -11.84 -15.64 17.07
N ASP A 379 -12.58 -16.51 17.75
CA ASP A 379 -12.01 -17.74 18.33
C ASP A 379 -10.79 -17.47 19.24
N GLN A 380 -10.99 -16.58 20.21
CA GLN A 380 -9.98 -16.09 21.16
C GLN A 380 -10.55 -16.16 22.59
N ALA A 381 -11.10 -17.32 22.96
CA ALA A 381 -11.96 -17.43 24.13
C ALA A 381 -11.22 -17.07 25.44
N GLY A 382 -11.65 -15.98 26.08
CA GLY A 382 -11.08 -15.50 27.34
C GLY A 382 -9.77 -14.70 27.22
N ASP A 383 -9.21 -14.57 26.01
CA ASP A 383 -8.01 -13.76 25.79
C ASP A 383 -8.31 -12.27 25.86
N ASN A 384 -7.47 -11.54 26.59
CA ASN A 384 -7.67 -10.10 26.81
C ASN A 384 -7.27 -9.29 25.59
N VAL A 385 -8.19 -8.41 25.15
CA VAL A 385 -7.94 -7.38 24.12
C VAL A 385 -7.78 -6.02 24.79
N TYR A 386 -6.59 -5.43 24.67
CA TYR A 386 -6.24 -4.12 25.22
C TYR A 386 -6.37 -3.01 24.18
N TYR A 387 -6.73 -1.81 24.64
CA TYR A 387 -6.81 -0.61 23.81
C TYR A 387 -5.75 0.40 24.23
N TRP A 388 -5.00 0.92 23.26
CA TRP A 388 -4.07 2.02 23.45
C TRP A 388 -4.48 3.19 22.58
N PHE A 389 -4.69 4.35 23.21
CA PHE A 389 -5.09 5.59 22.56
C PHE A 389 -4.10 6.73 22.81
N LYS A 390 -3.38 6.70 23.93
CA LYS A 390 -2.44 7.75 24.35
C LYS A 390 -1.12 7.17 24.84
N ALA A 391 -0.07 8.00 24.85
CA ALA A 391 1.26 7.63 25.33
C ALA A 391 1.28 7.00 26.73
N GLY A 392 0.37 7.42 27.62
CA GLY A 392 0.22 6.83 28.95
C GLY A 392 -0.06 5.32 28.94
N ASP A 393 -0.82 4.83 27.95
CA ASP A 393 -1.29 3.44 27.89
C ASP A 393 -0.15 2.44 27.59
N TYR A 394 0.93 2.92 26.97
CA TYR A 394 2.10 2.13 26.58
C TYR A 394 3.44 2.70 27.09
N SER A 395 3.40 3.62 28.06
CA SER A 395 4.59 4.27 28.63
C SER A 395 5.68 3.29 29.09
N ALA A 396 5.29 2.14 29.65
CA ALA A 396 6.20 1.06 30.06
C ALA A 396 6.95 0.39 28.87
N TYR A 397 6.47 0.60 27.65
CA TYR A 397 7.01 0.06 26.40
C TYR A 397 7.53 1.15 25.46
N SER A 398 7.63 2.40 25.93
CA SER A 398 8.03 3.56 25.12
C SER A 398 9.37 3.37 24.41
N THR A 399 10.32 2.65 25.01
CA THR A 399 11.61 2.33 24.37
C THR A 399 11.51 1.34 23.21
N TRP A 400 10.42 0.58 23.13
CA TRP A 400 10.14 -0.35 22.02
C TRP A 400 9.35 0.34 20.91
N PHE A 401 8.55 1.34 21.28
CA PHE A 401 7.71 2.13 20.38
C PHE A 401 8.06 3.64 20.38
N PRO A 402 9.33 4.02 20.20
CA PRO A 402 9.81 5.38 20.47
C PRO A 402 9.13 6.51 19.69
N TYR A 403 8.47 6.22 18.56
CA TYR A 403 7.90 7.22 17.65
C TYR A 403 6.38 7.37 17.75
N GLN A 404 5.69 6.37 18.31
CA GLN A 404 4.23 6.39 18.38
C GLN A 404 3.72 7.47 19.36
N ALA A 405 4.54 7.88 20.33
CA ALA A 405 4.21 8.97 21.26
C ALA A 405 4.12 10.34 20.58
N GLY A 406 5.06 10.67 19.68
CA GLY A 406 5.03 11.92 18.93
C GLY A 406 3.89 11.99 17.91
N LEU A 407 3.61 10.87 17.23
CA LEU A 407 2.49 10.78 16.27
C LEU A 407 1.10 10.90 16.92
N THR A 408 1.00 10.62 18.23
CA THR A 408 -0.28 10.64 18.96
C THR A 408 -0.49 11.91 19.79
N ALA A 409 0.56 12.69 20.05
CA ALA A 409 0.56 13.75 21.06
C ALA A 409 -0.36 14.94 20.72
N GLY A 410 -0.61 15.20 19.44
CA GLY A 410 -1.52 16.25 18.97
C GLY A 410 -3.01 15.85 18.90
N ILE A 411 -3.33 14.56 19.03
CA ILE A 411 -4.70 14.06 18.87
C ILE A 411 -5.33 13.83 20.25
N ALA A 412 -6.35 14.61 20.58
CA ALA A 412 -7.09 14.40 21.82
C ALA A 412 -7.75 13.01 21.81
N GLU A 413 -7.62 12.27 22.93
CA GLU A 413 -8.16 10.92 23.08
C GLU A 413 -9.66 10.84 22.76
N ALA A 414 -10.43 11.89 23.08
CA ALA A 414 -11.87 12.00 22.80
C ALA A 414 -12.23 11.94 21.31
N LEU A 415 -11.26 12.19 20.44
CA LEU A 415 -11.42 12.21 18.99
C LEU A 415 -11.13 10.85 18.37
N LYS A 416 -10.57 9.92 19.16
CA LYS A 416 -10.13 8.61 18.66
C LYS A 416 -11.24 7.56 18.69
N PHE A 417 -11.10 6.60 17.79
CA PHE A 417 -12.10 5.60 17.45
C PHE A 417 -11.45 4.25 17.15
N ILE A 418 -11.92 3.20 17.83
CA ILE A 418 -11.59 1.81 17.47
C ILE A 418 -12.88 1.09 17.07
N HIS A 419 -12.87 0.48 15.89
CA HIS A 419 -13.85 -0.54 15.51
C HIS A 419 -13.19 -1.91 15.48
N VAL A 420 -13.82 -2.85 16.17
CA VAL A 420 -13.41 -4.25 16.18
C VAL A 420 -14.61 -5.17 16.03
N ARG A 421 -14.47 -6.16 15.16
CA ARG A 421 -15.45 -7.19 14.88
C ARG A 421 -15.13 -8.47 15.63
N SER A 422 -16.17 -9.13 16.15
CA SER A 422 -16.09 -10.51 16.62
C SER A 422 -17.36 -11.24 16.21
N ASP A 423 -17.21 -12.17 15.27
CA ASP A 423 -18.31 -12.94 14.70
C ASP A 423 -18.61 -14.19 15.56
N TYR A 424 -17.60 -14.72 16.25
CA TYR A 424 -17.70 -15.90 17.12
C TYR A 424 -16.47 -16.06 18.03
N GLY A 425 -16.59 -16.90 19.07
CA GLY A 425 -15.45 -17.30 19.91
C GLY A 425 -15.05 -16.30 21.01
N ALA A 426 -15.95 -15.39 21.38
CA ALA A 426 -15.97 -14.55 22.59
C ALA A 426 -14.60 -14.15 23.20
N PRO A 427 -13.82 -13.27 22.55
CA PRO A 427 -12.68 -12.59 23.17
C PRO A 427 -13.08 -11.75 24.38
N ASN A 428 -12.17 -11.62 25.36
CA ASN A 428 -12.37 -10.77 26.52
C ASN A 428 -11.94 -9.33 26.23
N PHE A 429 -12.81 -8.59 25.57
CA PHE A 429 -12.62 -7.17 25.35
C PHE A 429 -12.66 -6.40 26.67
N GLN A 430 -11.54 -5.78 27.04
CA GLN A 430 -11.47 -5.02 28.28
C GLN A 430 -12.51 -3.89 28.31
N ASN A 431 -12.95 -3.51 29.51
CA ASN A 431 -13.79 -2.32 29.65
C ASN A 431 -12.90 -1.08 29.46
N TYR A 432 -13.28 -0.24 28.50
CA TYR A 432 -12.63 1.05 28.27
C TYR A 432 -13.53 2.16 28.83
N THR A 433 -12.97 3.02 29.69
CA THR A 433 -13.68 4.10 30.38
C THR A 433 -13.09 5.48 30.09
N GLY A 434 -12.18 5.57 29.12
CA GLY A 434 -11.63 6.84 28.67
C GLY A 434 -12.59 7.56 27.72
N PRO A 435 -12.21 8.77 27.26
CA PRO A 435 -13.04 9.59 26.40
C PRO A 435 -13.11 9.12 24.93
N ALA A 436 -12.24 8.22 24.49
CA ALA A 436 -12.29 7.68 23.12
C ALA A 436 -13.53 6.78 22.91
N THR A 437 -13.85 6.51 21.65
CA THR A 437 -14.95 5.62 21.28
C THR A 437 -14.43 4.24 20.91
N VAL A 438 -15.00 3.19 21.50
CA VAL A 438 -14.74 1.78 21.12
C VAL A 438 -16.06 1.14 20.69
N VAL A 439 -16.14 0.74 19.42
CA VAL A 439 -17.29 0.04 18.85
C VAL A 439 -16.93 -1.42 18.61
N LYS A 440 -17.73 -2.30 19.21
CA LYS A 440 -17.65 -3.75 19.04
C LYS A 440 -18.89 -4.19 18.28
N ALA A 441 -18.80 -4.31 16.96
CA ALA A 441 -19.97 -4.55 16.10
C ALA A 441 -19.59 -5.47 14.94
N PRO A 442 -20.56 -6.21 14.36
CA PRO A 442 -20.33 -6.94 13.12
C PRO A 442 -19.94 -6.00 11.97
N SER A 443 -20.50 -4.79 11.96
CA SER A 443 -20.30 -3.79 10.91
C SER A 443 -20.26 -2.37 11.48
N LEU A 444 -19.57 -1.47 10.77
CA LEU A 444 -19.58 -0.03 11.04
C LEU A 444 -20.85 0.65 10.56
N ILE A 445 -21.51 0.05 9.59
CA ILE A 445 -22.92 0.31 9.33
C ILE A 445 -23.67 -0.36 10.48
N ILE A 446 -24.16 0.41 11.44
CA ILE A 446 -24.94 -0.14 12.55
C ILE A 446 -26.18 -0.84 11.98
N ASP A 447 -26.10 -2.16 11.83
CA ASP A 447 -27.25 -3.01 11.52
C ASP A 447 -27.65 -3.73 12.81
N SER A 448 -28.53 -3.10 13.59
CA SER A 448 -29.21 -3.77 14.69
C SER A 448 -30.46 -4.47 14.15
N ALA A 449 -30.27 -5.65 13.57
CA ALA A 449 -31.17 -6.80 13.45
C ALA A 449 -32.72 -6.61 13.59
N ASN A 450 -33.29 -5.52 13.06
CA ASN A 450 -34.68 -5.02 13.12
C ASN A 450 -34.79 -3.65 13.82
N HIS A 451 -34.52 -2.57 13.06
CA HIS A 451 -34.76 -1.14 13.34
C HIS A 451 -33.47 -0.36 13.68
N ALA A 452 -33.11 0.59 12.81
CA ALA A 452 -32.74 1.92 13.31
C ALA A 452 -34.06 2.63 13.68
N PRO A 453 -34.08 3.48 14.71
CA PRO A 453 -35.31 4.08 15.21
C PRO A 453 -35.86 5.00 14.13
N ASP A 454 -36.89 4.50 13.45
CA ASP A 454 -37.85 5.30 12.73
C ASP A 454 -38.60 6.15 13.76
N LEU A 455 -37.97 7.26 14.14
CA LEU A 455 -38.44 8.23 15.13
C LEU A 455 -39.72 8.93 14.65
N THR A 456 -40.02 8.82 13.36
CA THR A 456 -41.20 9.39 12.71
C THR A 456 -42.29 8.36 12.39
N SER A 457 -42.03 7.06 12.58
CA SER A 457 -42.92 5.92 12.33
C SER A 457 -43.38 5.77 10.86
N ASP A 458 -42.60 6.25 9.89
CA ASP A 458 -42.89 6.23 8.44
C ASP A 458 -42.26 5.04 7.68
N GLN A 459 -41.57 4.16 8.39
CA GLN A 459 -40.83 2.98 7.92
C GLN A 459 -39.62 3.30 7.01
N LEU A 460 -39.19 4.55 6.94
CA LEU A 460 -38.06 5.00 6.12
C LEU A 460 -37.04 5.74 6.98
N VAL A 461 -35.85 5.18 7.20
CA VAL A 461 -34.77 5.89 7.91
C VAL A 461 -34.26 7.02 7.01
N ASN A 462 -34.63 8.26 7.35
CA ASN A 462 -34.35 9.41 6.50
C ASN A 462 -34.02 10.66 7.34
N MET A 463 -33.76 11.79 6.68
CA MET A 463 -33.34 13.02 7.39
C MET A 463 -34.40 13.58 8.35
N LEU A 464 -35.66 13.16 8.27
CA LEU A 464 -36.72 13.56 9.20
C LEU A 464 -36.52 12.93 10.58
N ASP A 465 -36.07 11.68 10.66
CA ASP A 465 -35.67 11.05 11.93
C ASP A 465 -34.47 11.78 12.55
N PHE A 466 -33.53 12.21 11.71
CA PHE A 466 -32.35 12.97 12.11
C PHE A 466 -32.68 14.36 12.65
N ALA A 467 -33.72 15.01 12.10
CA ALA A 467 -34.22 16.31 12.57
C ALA A 467 -34.91 16.21 13.95
N VAL A 468 -35.63 15.11 14.22
CA VAL A 468 -36.23 14.83 15.54
C VAL A 468 -35.15 14.61 16.60
N PHE A 469 -34.11 13.84 16.27
CA PHE A 469 -32.94 13.65 17.12
C PHE A 469 -32.17 14.96 17.39
N GLY A 470 -31.93 15.77 16.35
CA GLY A 470 -31.24 17.06 16.45
C GLY A 470 -31.96 18.10 17.32
N ASN A 471 -33.30 18.06 17.38
CA ASN A 471 -34.08 18.94 18.26
C ASN A 471 -34.06 18.51 19.74
N ALA A 472 -33.88 17.22 20.03
CA ALA A 472 -33.67 16.72 21.38
C ALA A 472 -32.27 17.06 21.91
N TRP A 473 -31.25 16.96 21.05
CA TRP A 473 -29.85 17.25 21.38
C TRP A 473 -29.59 18.73 21.67
N LYS A 474 -30.25 19.65 20.95
CA LYS A 474 -30.15 21.10 21.18
C LYS A 474 -30.78 21.59 22.50
N LYS A 475 -31.57 20.75 23.19
CA LYS A 475 -32.17 21.09 24.48
C LYS A 475 -31.27 20.82 25.69
N THR A 476 -30.13 20.13 25.54
CA THR A 476 -29.38 19.55 26.67
C THR A 476 -27.97 20.11 26.93
N ASN A 477 -27.45 21.10 26.19
CA ASN A 477 -26.06 21.57 26.43
C ASN A 477 -25.84 23.08 26.22
N PRO A 478 -25.80 23.90 27.30
CA PRO A 478 -25.14 25.21 27.33
C PRO A 478 -23.78 25.11 28.04
N PHE A 479 -22.76 25.92 27.71
CA PHE A 479 -21.86 26.65 28.65
C PHE A 479 -20.57 27.26 27.97
N PRO A 480 -19.92 28.27 28.60
CA PRO A 480 -19.01 29.28 28.03
C PRO A 480 -17.58 29.34 28.66
N ASP A 481 -16.72 30.22 28.12
CA ASP A 481 -15.44 30.86 28.56
C ASP A 481 -14.61 30.37 29.79
N GLN A 482 -13.28 30.16 29.58
CA GLN A 482 -12.16 30.52 30.51
C GLN A 482 -10.73 30.21 29.91
N THR A 483 -9.79 31.18 29.95
CA THR A 483 -8.45 31.16 29.28
C THR A 483 -7.22 31.32 30.20
N ASP A 484 -7.29 30.87 31.47
CA ASP A 484 -6.14 30.79 32.39
C ASP A 484 -5.64 29.33 32.48
N LEU A 485 -4.50 29.04 31.85
CA LEU A 485 -4.01 27.66 31.60
C LEU A 485 -3.09 27.11 32.69
N ASN A 486 -2.59 27.95 33.59
CA ASN A 486 -1.79 27.51 34.73
C ASN A 486 -2.55 27.65 36.07
N PHE A 487 -3.72 28.28 36.06
CA PHE A 487 -4.63 28.51 37.18
C PHE A 487 -4.03 29.38 38.30
N ASP A 488 -3.12 30.29 37.96
CA ASP A 488 -2.54 31.25 38.91
C ASP A 488 -3.33 32.56 39.02
N GLY A 489 -4.41 32.69 38.24
CA GLY A 489 -5.32 33.83 38.26
C GLY A 489 -4.92 34.99 37.36
N SER A 490 -3.90 34.84 36.51
CA SER A 490 -3.43 35.87 35.58
C SER A 490 -2.96 35.30 34.24
N THR A 491 -3.51 35.79 33.13
CA THR A 491 -3.00 35.45 31.77
C THR A 491 -1.71 36.24 31.49
N ASP A 492 -0.54 35.60 31.64
CA ASP A 492 0.78 36.26 31.52
C ASP A 492 1.83 35.46 30.71
N ALA A 493 3.08 35.97 30.64
CA ALA A 493 4.15 35.36 29.85
C ALA A 493 4.61 33.97 30.36
N LYS A 494 4.19 33.55 31.55
CA LYS A 494 4.46 32.21 32.09
C LYS A 494 3.47 31.16 31.54
N ASP A 495 2.26 31.55 31.15
CA ASP A 495 1.36 30.69 30.35
C ASP A 495 1.99 30.35 29.00
N LEU A 496 2.68 31.33 28.40
CA LEU A 496 3.53 31.16 27.21
C LEU A 496 4.75 30.25 27.49
N GLY A 497 5.26 30.21 28.71
CA GLY A 497 6.32 29.28 29.14
C GLY A 497 5.91 27.80 29.08
N LYS A 498 4.65 27.46 29.43
CA LYS A 498 4.12 26.09 29.25
C LYS A 498 3.85 25.74 27.78
N ILE A 499 3.58 26.73 26.94
CA ILE A 499 3.44 26.56 25.48
C ILE A 499 4.82 26.28 24.85
N ALA A 500 5.87 26.95 25.33
CA ALA A 500 7.25 26.74 24.86
C ALA A 500 7.86 25.39 25.31
N GLU A 501 7.51 24.87 26.50
CA GLU A 501 7.95 23.54 26.97
C GLU A 501 7.26 22.39 26.20
N LYS A 502 6.07 22.63 25.64
CA LYS A 502 5.38 21.72 24.71
C LYS A 502 5.93 21.75 23.28
N LEU A 503 6.58 22.84 22.87
CA LEU A 503 7.16 23.01 21.53
C LEU A 503 8.53 22.33 21.35
N LEU A 504 9.13 21.75 22.41
CA LEU A 504 10.55 21.38 22.43
C LEU A 504 10.88 19.88 22.66
N LEU A 505 9.92 18.95 22.56
CA LEU A 505 10.19 17.50 22.57
C LEU A 505 9.68 16.79 21.29
N ASN A 506 10.19 17.30 20.16
CA ASN A 506 10.37 16.71 18.83
C ASN A 506 9.22 15.89 18.19
N ASN A 507 8.45 16.61 17.36
CA ASN A 507 7.49 16.23 16.30
C ASN A 507 6.09 15.76 16.73
N ASP A 508 5.14 16.70 16.69
CA ASP A 508 3.70 16.42 16.62
C ASP A 508 3.27 16.34 15.14
N LEU A 509 3.21 15.13 14.59
CA LEU A 509 2.41 14.85 13.40
C LEU A 509 1.08 14.30 13.93
N SER A 510 -0.02 14.94 13.59
CA SER A 510 -1.37 14.50 13.95
C SER A 510 -2.27 14.65 12.74
N GLU A 511 -3.20 13.75 12.50
CA GLU A 511 -4.26 14.05 11.54
C GLU A 511 -5.16 15.17 12.08
N VAL A 512 -6.04 15.77 11.27
CA VAL A 512 -7.03 16.78 11.73
C VAL A 512 -8.45 16.24 11.94
N GLN A 513 -8.83 15.06 11.43
CA GLN A 513 -10.26 14.70 11.34
C GLN A 513 -10.83 13.86 12.48
N PRO A 514 -11.73 14.49 13.26
CA PRO A 514 -12.79 13.77 13.94
C PRO A 514 -14.18 14.43 13.82
N THR A 515 -14.34 15.59 13.18
CA THR A 515 -15.66 16.23 12.93
C THR A 515 -15.61 17.27 11.81
N GLY A 516 -16.27 17.00 10.67
CA GLY A 516 -16.78 18.03 9.77
C GLY A 516 -16.12 18.21 8.40
N ALA A 517 -15.10 17.43 8.01
CA ALA A 517 -14.70 17.43 6.60
C ALA A 517 -15.81 16.88 5.72
N VAL A 518 -15.97 17.56 4.60
CA VAL A 518 -16.84 17.20 3.50
C VAL A 518 -15.99 16.95 2.27
N ALA A 519 -16.07 15.73 1.74
CA ALA A 519 -15.49 15.37 0.46
C ALA A 519 -16.06 16.30 -0.61
N ILE A 520 -15.19 16.83 -1.46
CA ILE A 520 -15.54 17.77 -2.52
C ILE A 520 -15.76 17.02 -3.82
N ASP A 521 -14.86 16.08 -4.11
CA ASP A 521 -14.74 15.41 -5.39
C ASP A 521 -14.05 14.04 -5.21
N ILE A 522 -14.27 13.14 -6.17
CA ILE A 522 -13.70 11.80 -6.21
C ILE A 522 -13.17 11.47 -7.60
N ALA A 523 -12.10 10.68 -7.66
CA ALA A 523 -11.64 10.10 -8.92
C ALA A 523 -11.20 8.65 -8.68
N VAL A 524 -11.61 7.76 -9.58
CA VAL A 524 -11.25 6.34 -9.55
C VAL A 524 -10.07 6.09 -10.48
N GLY A 525 -9.07 5.34 -10.05
CA GLY A 525 -7.94 4.95 -10.89
C GLY A 525 -7.27 3.68 -10.39
N ASP A 526 -6.46 3.06 -11.26
CA ASP A 526 -5.60 1.94 -10.90
C ASP A 526 -4.30 2.48 -10.29
N PHE A 527 -4.43 3.04 -9.08
CA PHE A 527 -3.27 3.56 -8.37
C PHE A 527 -2.37 2.41 -7.91
N TRP A 528 -2.90 1.19 -7.80
CA TRP A 528 -2.24 0.02 -7.26
C TRP A 528 -2.55 -1.26 -8.06
N VAL A 529 -1.75 -1.52 -9.09
CA VAL A 529 -1.94 -2.66 -10.02
C VAL A 529 -1.95 -4.05 -9.37
N GLU A 530 -1.33 -4.24 -8.20
CA GLU A 530 -1.36 -5.52 -7.48
C GLU A 530 -2.66 -5.77 -6.69
N TRP A 531 -3.53 -4.77 -6.51
CA TRP A 531 -4.78 -4.90 -5.76
C TRP A 531 -5.94 -5.29 -6.67
N PRO A 532 -6.94 -6.02 -6.15
CA PRO A 532 -8.09 -6.42 -6.94
C PRO A 532 -9.06 -5.24 -7.14
N GLY A 533 -8.95 -4.59 -8.30
CA GLY A 533 -9.82 -3.48 -8.70
C GLY A 533 -9.20 -2.12 -8.47
N GLU A 534 -9.84 -1.09 -9.01
CA GLU A 534 -9.40 0.30 -8.94
C GLU A 534 -9.75 0.94 -7.60
N GLU A 535 -8.92 1.90 -7.15
CA GLU A 535 -9.10 2.62 -5.90
C GLU A 535 -9.65 4.03 -6.11
N ILE A 536 -10.05 4.68 -5.01
CA ILE A 536 -10.73 5.98 -5.04
C ILE A 536 -9.86 7.02 -4.35
N ALA A 537 -9.49 8.06 -5.10
CA ALA A 537 -8.93 9.30 -4.58
C ALA A 537 -10.05 10.26 -4.14
N VAL A 538 -9.87 10.91 -2.99
CA VAL A 538 -10.86 11.82 -2.39
C VAL A 538 -10.18 13.12 -1.94
N ILE A 539 -10.79 14.26 -2.25
CA ILE A 539 -10.37 15.59 -1.74
C ILE A 539 -11.41 16.20 -0.80
N TRP A 540 -10.97 17.07 0.11
CA TRP A 540 -11.74 17.51 1.27
C TRP A 540 -11.85 19.02 1.40
N ASP A 541 -12.98 19.49 1.94
CA ASP A 541 -13.30 20.91 2.11
C ASP A 541 -12.57 21.60 3.27
N THR A 542 -12.00 20.80 4.16
CA THR A 542 -11.20 21.21 5.31
C THR A 542 -9.87 20.44 5.31
N PRO A 543 -8.84 20.97 5.99
CA PRO A 543 -7.61 20.23 6.19
C PRO A 543 -7.87 18.92 6.92
N ILE A 544 -7.17 17.87 6.50
CA ILE A 544 -7.30 16.53 7.12
C ILE A 544 -5.98 16.05 7.75
N SER A 545 -4.88 16.80 7.59
CA SER A 545 -3.58 16.49 8.17
C SER A 545 -3.00 17.70 8.92
N ASN A 546 -2.39 17.51 10.09
CA ASN A 546 -1.68 18.53 10.87
C ASN A 546 -0.24 18.11 11.12
N ILE A 547 0.69 18.77 10.45
CA ILE A 547 2.11 18.44 10.54
C ILE A 547 2.80 19.60 11.23
N GLN A 548 3.34 19.35 12.43
CA GLN A 548 4.05 20.35 13.24
C GLN A 548 3.20 21.62 13.49
N GLY A 549 1.92 21.42 13.83
CA GLY A 549 0.98 22.51 14.11
C GLY A 549 0.39 23.19 12.86
N THR A 550 0.79 22.78 11.66
CA THR A 550 0.28 23.33 10.41
C THR A 550 -0.76 22.40 9.78
N ASN A 551 -1.94 22.93 9.50
CA ASN A 551 -3.03 22.19 8.85
C ASN A 551 -2.84 22.14 7.32
N TYR A 552 -2.97 20.95 6.74
CA TYR A 552 -2.83 20.67 5.32
C TYR A 552 -4.07 19.97 4.76
N TYR A 553 -4.41 20.34 3.54
CA TYR A 553 -5.26 19.56 2.64
C TYR A 553 -4.40 18.49 1.99
N THR A 554 -4.87 17.26 1.95
CA THR A 554 -4.19 16.13 1.28
C THR A 554 -5.24 15.32 0.55
N ILE A 555 -4.81 14.59 -0.47
CA ILE A 555 -5.65 13.69 -1.25
C ILE A 555 -5.54 12.31 -0.61
N THR A 556 -6.67 11.74 -0.19
CA THR A 556 -6.70 10.41 0.43
C THR A 556 -7.04 9.36 -0.61
N ILE A 557 -6.36 8.21 -0.58
CA ILE A 557 -6.59 7.09 -1.49
C ILE A 557 -7.12 5.90 -0.68
N TYR A 558 -8.32 5.45 -1.02
CA TYR A 558 -9.02 4.36 -0.37
C TYR A 558 -9.21 3.19 -1.31
N ASP A 559 -9.00 1.98 -0.81
CA ASP A 559 -9.43 0.78 -1.52
C ASP A 559 -10.96 0.69 -1.63
N THR A 560 -11.44 -0.32 -2.36
CA THR A 560 -12.88 -0.50 -2.59
C THR A 560 -13.69 -0.85 -1.33
N ASN A 561 -13.04 -1.12 -0.19
CA ASN A 561 -13.66 -1.39 1.11
C ASN A 561 -13.62 -0.19 2.06
N GLY A 562 -13.02 0.93 1.65
CA GLY A 562 -12.91 2.15 2.46
C GLY A 562 -11.72 2.13 3.40
N ILE A 563 -10.75 1.24 3.19
CA ILE A 563 -9.49 1.23 3.92
C ILE A 563 -8.53 2.20 3.24
N GLU A 564 -8.02 3.16 4.00
CA GLU A 564 -6.98 4.06 3.51
C GLU A 564 -5.71 3.27 3.20
N ILE A 565 -5.22 3.42 1.98
CA ILE A 565 -4.00 2.74 1.51
C ILE A 565 -2.87 3.71 1.21
N ASN A 566 -3.17 5.01 1.00
CA ASN A 566 -2.17 6.03 0.78
C ASN A 566 -2.71 7.47 0.80
N ARG A 567 -1.80 8.45 0.73
CA ARG A 567 -2.07 9.89 0.57
C ARG A 567 -1.10 10.59 -0.38
N CYS A 568 -1.47 11.73 -0.94
CA CYS A 568 -0.57 12.58 -1.72
C CYS A 568 -1.04 14.05 -1.77
N GLY A 569 -0.24 14.92 -2.37
CA GLY A 569 -0.66 16.29 -2.68
C GLY A 569 -0.89 17.17 -1.46
N ARG A 570 0.04 17.11 -0.50
CA ARG A 570 -0.02 17.87 0.75
C ARG A 570 0.09 19.37 0.44
N SER A 571 -0.96 20.13 0.77
CA SER A 571 -1.09 21.53 0.37
C SER A 571 -1.68 22.40 1.48
N LEU A 572 -1.25 23.66 1.56
CA LEU A 572 -1.88 24.68 2.40
C LEU A 572 -3.15 25.25 1.76
N VAL A 573 -3.36 24.96 0.48
CA VAL A 573 -4.50 25.42 -0.31
C VAL A 573 -5.37 24.23 -0.65
N LYS A 574 -6.67 24.40 -0.41
CA LYS A 574 -7.70 23.44 -0.72
C LYS A 574 -7.69 23.04 -2.20
N TRP A 575 -7.87 21.76 -2.48
CA TRP A 575 -8.10 21.23 -3.83
C TRP A 575 -9.56 21.42 -4.25
N GLU A 576 -9.83 21.64 -5.53
CA GLU A 576 -11.18 21.90 -6.06
C GLU A 576 -11.73 20.74 -6.89
N ALA A 577 -10.90 20.17 -7.75
CA ALA A 577 -11.27 19.08 -8.65
C ALA A 577 -10.06 18.17 -8.88
N ILE A 578 -10.33 16.89 -9.10
CA ILE A 578 -9.32 15.86 -9.37
C ILE A 578 -9.71 14.96 -10.54
N THR A 579 -8.72 14.40 -11.22
CA THR A 579 -8.90 13.31 -12.20
C THR A 579 -7.70 12.37 -12.13
N THR A 580 -7.88 11.18 -12.65
CA THR A 580 -6.86 10.12 -12.72
C THR A 580 -6.45 9.83 -14.16
N GLY A 581 -5.29 9.20 -14.32
CA GLY A 581 -4.75 8.71 -15.59
C GLY A 581 -3.26 8.45 -15.50
N ASN A 582 -2.71 7.77 -16.51
CA ASN A 582 -1.27 7.52 -16.65
C ASN A 582 -0.60 8.76 -17.24
N PHE A 583 -0.36 9.79 -16.44
CA PHE A 583 0.05 11.11 -16.92
C PHE A 583 1.56 11.23 -17.15
N VAL A 584 2.36 10.59 -16.30
CA VAL A 584 3.82 10.77 -16.25
C VAL A 584 4.53 9.50 -15.77
N GLN A 585 5.82 9.33 -16.09
CA GLN A 585 6.61 8.24 -15.49
C GLN A 585 7.09 8.62 -14.08
N ILE A 586 6.50 8.06 -13.03
CA ILE A 586 6.95 8.31 -11.65
C ILE A 586 7.59 7.05 -11.04
N GLY A 587 8.93 6.98 -11.12
CA GLY A 587 9.71 6.01 -10.36
C GLY A 587 9.35 4.55 -10.64
N CYS A 588 9.58 3.66 -9.67
CA CYS A 588 9.49 2.20 -9.86
C CYS A 588 8.07 1.61 -9.97
N CYS A 589 7.05 2.44 -10.19
CA CYS A 589 5.64 2.04 -10.30
C CYS A 589 5.10 2.45 -11.69
N GLU A 590 5.80 2.05 -12.75
CA GLU A 590 5.59 2.49 -14.15
C GLU A 590 4.21 2.15 -14.77
N THR A 591 3.28 1.62 -13.97
CA THR A 591 1.97 1.15 -14.41
C THR A 591 0.81 1.64 -13.55
N SER A 592 1.07 2.46 -12.52
CA SER A 592 -0.01 3.02 -11.67
C SER A 592 -0.47 4.37 -12.18
N ASP A 593 -1.76 4.65 -12.05
CA ASP A 593 -2.32 5.98 -12.35
C ASP A 593 -1.77 7.06 -11.41
N GLU A 594 -1.70 8.29 -11.93
CA GLU A 594 -1.46 9.51 -11.19
C GLU A 594 -2.75 10.29 -10.92
N ILE A 595 -2.66 11.27 -10.01
CA ILE A 595 -3.76 12.17 -9.68
C ILE A 595 -3.41 13.58 -10.16
N ALA A 596 -4.17 14.10 -11.11
CA ALA A 596 -4.15 15.52 -11.46
C ALA A 596 -5.13 16.29 -10.57
N ALA A 597 -4.70 17.41 -10.00
CA ALA A 597 -5.51 18.23 -9.12
C ALA A 597 -5.34 19.74 -9.40
N VAL A 598 -6.40 20.51 -9.17
CA VAL A 598 -6.38 21.98 -9.27
C VAL A 598 -6.78 22.64 -7.95
N PRO A 599 -6.16 23.78 -7.58
CA PRO A 599 -6.45 24.45 -6.33
C PRO A 599 -7.75 25.27 -6.39
N ALA A 600 -8.49 25.30 -5.29
CA ALA A 600 -9.73 26.07 -5.14
C ALA A 600 -9.53 27.58 -5.14
N ASN A 601 -8.36 28.01 -4.66
CA ASN A 601 -7.92 29.42 -4.61
C ASN A 601 -6.59 29.57 -5.33
N ALA A 602 -6.37 30.74 -5.91
CA ALA A 602 -5.13 31.04 -6.62
C ALA A 602 -3.90 30.90 -5.70
N ILE A 603 -2.88 30.20 -6.17
CA ILE A 603 -1.56 30.10 -5.53
C ILE A 603 -0.67 31.12 -6.22
N ASN A 604 -0.26 32.16 -5.51
CA ASN A 604 0.51 33.28 -6.07
C ASN A 604 -0.17 33.96 -7.28
N GLY A 605 -1.51 33.98 -7.32
CA GLY A 605 -2.29 34.55 -8.43
C GLY A 605 -2.59 33.59 -9.58
N TYR A 606 -2.20 32.32 -9.48
CA TYR A 606 -2.37 31.32 -10.53
C TYR A 606 -3.17 30.08 -10.09
N TYR A 607 -3.78 29.40 -11.07
CA TYR A 607 -4.51 28.14 -10.95
C TYR A 607 -3.86 27.06 -11.82
N PRO A 608 -2.69 26.54 -11.43
CA PRO A 608 -2.02 25.48 -12.16
C PRO A 608 -2.69 24.11 -11.96
N ILE A 609 -2.32 23.16 -12.81
CA ILE A 609 -2.68 21.75 -12.66
C ILE A 609 -1.46 21.03 -12.07
N TYR A 610 -1.63 20.40 -10.92
CA TYR A 610 -0.59 19.62 -10.26
C TYR A 610 -0.80 18.13 -10.52
N ILE A 611 0.27 17.39 -10.77
CA ILE A 611 0.21 15.94 -10.98
C ILE A 611 0.97 15.26 -9.86
N PHE A 612 0.28 14.39 -9.12
CA PHE A 612 0.81 13.71 -7.96
C PHE A 612 0.91 12.22 -8.22
N GLY A 613 2.11 11.67 -7.97
CA GLY A 613 2.23 10.24 -7.72
C GLY A 613 1.69 9.91 -6.33
N ARG A 614 1.06 8.74 -6.20
CA ARG A 614 0.66 8.17 -4.91
C ARG A 614 1.80 8.25 -3.89
N GLY A 615 1.49 8.61 -2.63
CA GLY A 615 2.47 8.70 -1.55
C GLY A 615 3.38 9.92 -1.57
N ARG A 616 3.27 10.81 -2.57
CA ARG A 616 4.13 12.01 -2.67
C ARG A 616 3.45 13.24 -2.11
N LYS A 617 4.14 13.95 -1.22
CA LYS A 617 3.68 15.27 -0.74
C LYS A 617 3.69 16.32 -1.86
N ASP A 618 4.72 16.31 -2.70
CA ASP A 618 4.97 17.29 -3.75
C ASP A 618 4.53 16.75 -5.11
N ALA A 619 4.15 17.65 -6.01
CA ALA A 619 3.78 17.30 -7.37
C ALA A 619 5.01 16.81 -8.15
N SER A 620 4.81 15.75 -8.92
CA SER A 620 5.80 15.24 -9.86
C SER A 620 5.94 16.14 -11.08
N GLU A 621 4.84 16.79 -11.49
CA GLU A 621 4.80 17.73 -12.61
C GLU A 621 3.76 18.84 -12.34
N ILE A 622 3.99 20.05 -12.88
CA ILE A 622 3.10 21.20 -12.72
C ILE A 622 2.80 21.81 -14.09
N MET A 623 1.59 21.58 -14.57
CA MET A 623 1.11 22.08 -15.85
C MET A 623 0.40 23.43 -15.69
N LEU A 624 0.43 24.24 -16.76
CA LEU A 624 -0.23 25.55 -16.80
C LEU A 624 0.16 26.46 -15.61
N SER A 625 1.43 26.45 -15.22
CA SER A 625 1.97 27.11 -14.01
C SER A 625 1.61 28.59 -13.86
N MET A 626 1.34 29.27 -14.97
CA MET A 626 1.01 30.71 -15.03
C MET A 626 -0.45 30.99 -15.43
N ASN A 627 -1.33 29.98 -15.37
CA ASN A 627 -2.74 30.14 -15.69
C ASN A 627 -3.44 31.02 -14.65
N THR A 628 -4.12 32.07 -15.09
CA THR A 628 -4.83 33.02 -14.19
C THR A 628 -6.33 32.75 -14.10
N GLU A 629 -6.85 31.88 -14.96
CA GLU A 629 -8.27 31.55 -15.00
C GLU A 629 -8.55 30.34 -14.11
N LYS A 630 -9.50 30.46 -13.19
CA LYS A 630 -9.87 29.35 -12.30
C LYS A 630 -10.36 28.16 -13.13
N ILE A 631 -9.82 26.96 -12.87
CA ILE A 631 -10.29 25.70 -13.46
C ILE A 631 -11.38 25.14 -12.55
N VAL A 632 -12.46 24.60 -13.12
CA VAL A 632 -13.63 24.07 -12.36
C VAL A 632 -13.80 22.57 -12.47
N ASP A 633 -13.19 21.94 -13.46
CA ASP A 633 -13.22 20.49 -13.63
C ASP A 633 -12.09 20.00 -14.55
N LEU A 634 -11.74 18.72 -14.42
CA LEU A 634 -10.68 18.04 -15.16
C LEU A 634 -11.18 16.70 -15.75
N ALA A 635 -10.55 16.23 -16.81
CA ALA A 635 -10.66 14.84 -17.26
C ALA A 635 -9.33 14.36 -17.84
N GLY A 636 -8.89 13.17 -17.42
CA GLY A 636 -7.71 12.47 -17.97
C GLY A 636 -8.12 11.51 -19.09
N GLY A 637 -7.35 11.44 -20.18
CA GLY A 637 -7.60 10.47 -21.24
C GLY A 637 -6.60 10.57 -22.39
N ASN A 638 -6.62 9.58 -23.28
CA ASN A 638 -5.72 9.47 -24.41
C ASN A 638 -6.27 10.28 -25.61
N PHE A 639 -6.31 11.60 -25.47
CA PHE A 639 -6.85 12.55 -26.46
C PHE A 639 -6.01 12.64 -27.74
N ARG A 640 -4.71 12.29 -27.64
CA ARG A 640 -3.79 12.25 -28.77
C ARG A 640 -3.26 10.83 -28.93
N THR A 641 -3.67 10.18 -30.01
CA THR A 641 -3.28 8.81 -30.37
C THR A 641 -1.79 8.59 -30.74
N ALA A 642 -0.89 9.48 -30.33
CA ALA A 642 0.52 9.44 -30.70
C ALA A 642 1.35 8.54 -29.75
N THR A 643 1.75 7.38 -30.26
CA THR A 643 2.94 6.51 -29.96
C THR A 643 3.36 6.17 -28.52
N ASP A 644 2.84 6.82 -27.49
CA ASP A 644 3.13 6.51 -26.10
C ASP A 644 1.87 6.03 -25.37
N SER A 645 2.07 5.65 -24.11
CA SER A 645 1.03 5.14 -23.22
C SER A 645 0.51 6.21 -22.25
N TYR A 646 0.92 7.48 -22.40
CA TYR A 646 0.63 8.53 -21.42
C TYR A 646 -0.60 9.34 -21.81
N ASP A 647 -1.48 9.51 -20.83
CA ASP A 647 -2.70 10.29 -20.93
C ASP A 647 -2.43 11.80 -20.93
N GLU A 648 -3.36 12.52 -21.54
CA GLU A 648 -3.44 13.97 -21.51
C GLU A 648 -4.55 14.44 -20.57
N ILE A 649 -4.51 15.72 -20.22
CA ILE A 649 -5.46 16.34 -19.30
C ILE A 649 -6.28 17.40 -20.04
N ALA A 650 -7.60 17.27 -19.97
CA ALA A 650 -8.56 18.28 -20.39
C ALA A 650 -9.03 19.11 -19.19
N ALA A 651 -9.20 20.42 -19.38
CA ALA A 651 -9.63 21.36 -18.35
C ALA A 651 -10.70 22.33 -18.86
N VAL A 652 -11.67 22.64 -18.00
CA VAL A 652 -12.69 23.68 -18.22
C VAL A 652 -12.59 24.79 -17.17
N TYR A 653 -12.84 26.04 -17.58
CA TYR A 653 -12.61 27.22 -16.75
C TYR A 653 -13.90 27.85 -16.18
N ALA A 654 -13.78 28.40 -14.97
CA ALA A 654 -14.81 29.16 -14.29
C ALA A 654 -15.23 30.37 -15.12
N GLY A 655 -16.54 30.59 -15.26
CA GLY A 655 -17.11 31.71 -16.03
C GLY A 655 -17.78 31.30 -17.34
N GLY A 656 -17.95 29.99 -17.58
CA GLY A 656 -18.68 29.50 -18.75
C GLY A 656 -17.93 29.77 -20.06
N SER A 657 -16.60 29.83 -20.00
CA SER A 657 -15.75 29.98 -21.18
C SER A 657 -16.14 28.92 -22.21
N SER A 658 -16.33 29.32 -23.45
CA SER A 658 -16.69 28.42 -24.54
C SER A 658 -15.46 27.66 -25.04
N ARG A 659 -14.64 27.12 -24.12
CA ARG A 659 -13.44 26.36 -24.46
C ARG A 659 -13.15 25.20 -23.53
N ILE A 660 -12.46 24.21 -24.08
CA ILE A 660 -11.81 23.11 -23.35
C ILE A 660 -10.33 23.15 -23.72
N MET A 661 -9.46 23.23 -22.71
CA MET A 661 -8.01 23.20 -22.91
C MET A 661 -7.50 21.78 -22.70
N PHE A 662 -6.61 21.32 -23.56
CA PHE A 662 -5.93 20.03 -23.45
C PHE A 662 -4.43 20.27 -23.32
N CYS A 663 -3.77 19.50 -22.44
CA CYS A 663 -2.32 19.56 -22.26
C CYS A 663 -1.74 18.17 -21.97
N LYS A 664 -0.50 17.93 -22.41
CA LYS A 664 0.21 16.67 -22.18
C LYS A 664 1.36 16.88 -21.20
N PRO A 665 1.37 16.23 -20.03
CA PRO A 665 2.43 16.41 -19.03
C PRO A 665 3.82 16.01 -19.54
N THR A 666 3.91 14.91 -20.28
CA THR A 666 5.17 14.41 -20.87
C THR A 666 5.61 15.18 -22.12
N GLU A 667 4.77 16.07 -22.66
CA GLU A 667 5.07 16.89 -23.83
C GLU A 667 4.46 18.29 -23.68
N ALA A 668 5.08 19.14 -22.87
CA ALA A 668 4.59 20.48 -22.56
C ALA A 668 4.36 21.39 -23.80
N SER A 669 4.97 21.08 -24.95
CA SER A 669 4.72 21.78 -26.22
C SER A 669 3.38 21.42 -26.87
N TRP A 670 2.80 20.27 -26.52
CA TRP A 670 1.51 19.86 -27.03
C TRP A 670 0.39 20.46 -26.19
N THR A 671 -0.44 21.25 -26.84
CA THR A 671 -1.71 21.73 -26.32
C THR A 671 -2.74 21.70 -27.44
N ALA A 672 -4.00 21.50 -27.08
CA ALA A 672 -5.12 21.70 -27.98
C ALA A 672 -6.17 22.56 -27.30
N THR A 673 -6.96 23.29 -28.07
CA THR A 673 -8.06 24.08 -27.53
C THR A 673 -9.29 23.86 -28.38
N THR A 674 -10.29 23.23 -27.80
CA THR A 674 -11.63 23.24 -28.38
C THR A 674 -12.25 24.59 -28.08
N THR A 675 -12.78 25.27 -29.10
CA THR A 675 -13.48 26.55 -28.99
C THR A 675 -14.96 26.36 -29.31
N GLY A 676 -15.82 27.32 -28.96
CA GLY A 676 -17.26 27.19 -29.15
C GLY A 676 -17.92 26.11 -28.29
N ALA A 677 -17.27 25.68 -27.20
CA ALA A 677 -17.90 24.80 -26.24
C ALA A 677 -19.12 25.48 -25.60
N ALA A 678 -20.13 24.70 -25.21
CA ALA A 678 -21.16 25.21 -24.31
C ALA A 678 -20.49 25.71 -23.02
N SER A 679 -21.17 26.51 -22.20
CA SER A 679 -20.66 26.93 -20.89
C SER A 679 -20.64 25.74 -19.91
N LEU A 680 -19.72 24.81 -20.14
CA LEU A 680 -19.61 23.53 -19.43
C LEU A 680 -19.22 23.78 -17.97
N THR A 681 -19.76 22.93 -17.09
CA THR A 681 -19.47 22.94 -15.65
C THR A 681 -18.83 21.65 -15.18
N ARG A 682 -19.04 20.55 -15.92
CA ARG A 682 -18.36 19.28 -15.71
C ARG A 682 -18.03 18.59 -17.03
N ILE A 683 -16.96 17.82 -17.04
CA ILE A 683 -16.48 17.06 -18.19
C ILE A 683 -16.10 15.63 -17.80
N ALA A 684 -16.13 14.73 -18.77
CA ALA A 684 -15.60 13.39 -18.66
C ALA A 684 -14.96 12.98 -20.00
N SER A 685 -13.97 12.11 -19.93
CA SER A 685 -13.26 11.55 -21.08
C SER A 685 -13.79 10.17 -21.46
N GLY A 686 -13.54 9.79 -22.71
CA GLY A 686 -13.74 8.42 -23.18
C GLY A 686 -13.83 8.32 -24.70
N ASN A 687 -13.67 7.10 -25.22
CA ASN A 687 -13.89 6.75 -26.62
C ASN A 687 -15.40 6.63 -26.91
N PHE A 688 -16.05 7.79 -27.03
CA PHE A 688 -17.49 7.89 -27.21
C PHE A 688 -17.91 7.71 -28.67
N ASP A 689 -17.02 7.96 -29.64
CA ASP A 689 -17.31 7.71 -31.05
C ASP A 689 -17.14 6.26 -31.50
N GLY A 690 -16.39 5.47 -30.71
CA GLY A 690 -16.11 4.05 -30.94
C GLY A 690 -14.93 3.80 -31.89
N ASP A 691 -14.24 4.87 -32.30
CA ASP A 691 -13.07 4.83 -33.16
C ASP A 691 -11.82 5.21 -32.36
N SER A 692 -11.17 4.20 -31.79
CA SER A 692 -9.95 4.38 -30.99
C SER A 692 -8.79 5.01 -31.76
N SER A 693 -8.86 5.15 -33.09
CA SER A 693 -7.85 5.86 -33.88
C SER A 693 -7.97 7.39 -33.78
N ASN A 694 -9.13 7.90 -33.35
CA ASN A 694 -9.36 9.32 -33.10
C ASN A 694 -8.91 9.78 -31.70
N GLY A 695 -8.60 8.83 -30.82
CA GLY A 695 -8.32 9.09 -29.41
C GLY A 695 -9.59 9.30 -28.62
N ASP A 696 -9.44 9.56 -27.33
CA ASP A 696 -10.57 9.88 -26.47
C ASP A 696 -11.19 11.23 -26.83
N GLU A 697 -12.46 11.39 -26.47
CA GLU A 697 -13.23 12.61 -26.60
C GLU A 697 -13.69 13.14 -25.25
N ILE A 698 -14.28 14.33 -25.26
CA ILE A 698 -14.90 14.94 -24.08
C ILE A 698 -16.41 14.92 -24.19
N ALA A 699 -17.07 14.36 -23.19
CA ALA A 699 -18.46 14.61 -22.89
C ALA A 699 -18.58 15.69 -21.82
N GLY A 700 -19.49 16.65 -22.00
CA GLY A 700 -19.67 17.76 -21.07
C GLY A 700 -21.12 18.08 -20.77
N ILE A 701 -21.38 18.54 -19.55
CA ILE A 701 -22.67 19.05 -19.09
C ILE A 701 -22.56 20.51 -18.66
N ASN A 702 -23.68 21.22 -18.66
CA ASN A 702 -23.77 22.59 -18.16
C ASN A 702 -24.90 22.76 -17.15
N ALA A 703 -24.92 23.89 -16.46
CA ALA A 703 -25.88 24.16 -15.38
C ALA A 703 -27.32 24.49 -15.84
N THR A 704 -27.60 24.54 -17.15
CA THR A 704 -28.88 25.06 -17.68
C THR A 704 -29.60 24.11 -18.64
N SER A 705 -28.94 23.03 -19.06
CA SER A 705 -29.39 22.14 -20.10
C SER A 705 -29.35 20.70 -19.62
N SER A 706 -30.33 19.92 -20.04
CA SER A 706 -30.35 18.46 -19.90
C SER A 706 -29.66 17.75 -21.07
N GLN A 707 -28.97 18.51 -21.94
CA GLN A 707 -28.13 17.95 -23.00
C GLN A 707 -26.72 17.66 -22.51
N ILE A 708 -26.15 16.59 -23.06
CA ILE A 708 -24.75 16.21 -22.93
C ILE A 708 -24.09 16.52 -24.27
N TYR A 709 -22.97 17.23 -24.26
CA TYR A 709 -22.28 17.70 -25.47
C TYR A 709 -20.98 16.94 -25.65
N PHE A 710 -20.73 16.44 -26.87
CA PHE A 710 -19.52 15.67 -27.17
C PHE A 710 -18.57 16.46 -28.07
N TYR A 711 -17.29 16.54 -27.69
CA TYR A 711 -16.26 17.33 -28.36
C TYR A 711 -15.03 16.49 -28.66
N LYS A 712 -14.48 16.67 -29.86
CA LYS A 712 -13.12 16.21 -30.18
C LYS A 712 -12.09 17.26 -29.74
N PRO A 713 -10.84 16.86 -29.46
CA PRO A 713 -9.75 17.82 -29.25
C PRO A 713 -9.61 18.79 -30.42
N ALA A 714 -9.34 20.06 -30.13
CA ALA A 714 -9.21 21.15 -31.12
C ALA A 714 -10.46 21.45 -31.98
N ALA A 715 -11.64 20.95 -31.59
CA ALA A 715 -12.87 21.23 -32.33
C ALA A 715 -13.37 22.68 -32.15
N THR A 716 -14.26 23.13 -33.02
CA THR A 716 -14.93 24.45 -32.91
C THR A 716 -16.42 24.36 -32.56
N THR A 717 -16.97 23.14 -32.60
CA THR A 717 -18.34 22.79 -32.25
C THR A 717 -18.37 21.40 -31.65
N ASN A 718 -19.44 21.05 -30.96
CA ASN A 718 -19.69 19.65 -30.60
C ASN A 718 -20.02 18.83 -31.87
N TYR A 719 -19.63 17.56 -31.89
CA TYR A 719 -19.94 16.64 -33.00
C TYR A 719 -21.22 15.82 -32.74
N ALA A 720 -21.58 15.66 -31.47
CA ALA A 720 -22.81 14.98 -31.07
C ALA A 720 -23.43 15.62 -29.82
N THR A 721 -24.69 15.24 -29.55
CA THR A 721 -25.36 15.49 -28.27
C THR A 721 -26.07 14.22 -27.80
N ALA A 722 -26.32 14.10 -26.50
CA ALA A 722 -27.23 13.11 -25.94
C ALA A 722 -28.18 13.77 -24.93
N GLY A 723 -29.23 13.05 -24.52
CA GLY A 723 -30.28 13.57 -23.65
C GLY A 723 -31.33 14.40 -24.39
N LYS A 724 -32.43 14.72 -23.71
CA LYS A 724 -33.58 15.46 -24.27
C LYS A 724 -33.83 16.75 -23.50
N SER A 725 -34.07 17.84 -24.21
CA SER A 725 -34.40 19.15 -23.63
C SER A 725 -35.66 19.10 -22.75
N GLY A 726 -35.64 19.77 -21.59
CA GLY A 726 -36.76 19.86 -20.66
C GLY A 726 -36.81 18.78 -19.56
N LEU A 727 -35.73 18.00 -19.42
CA LEU A 727 -35.52 17.07 -18.29
C LEU A 727 -34.76 17.78 -17.16
N ALA A 728 -34.46 17.04 -16.08
CA ALA A 728 -33.56 17.46 -15.03
C ALA A 728 -32.20 17.89 -15.59
N VAL A 729 -31.60 18.94 -15.03
CA VAL A 729 -30.21 19.30 -15.29
C VAL A 729 -29.29 18.26 -14.62
N TRP A 730 -28.07 18.09 -15.12
CA TRP A 730 -27.12 17.13 -14.59
C TRP A 730 -26.20 17.79 -13.54
N THR A 731 -25.91 17.10 -12.43
CA THR A 731 -25.00 17.59 -11.37
C THR A 731 -23.58 17.05 -11.51
N ALA A 732 -23.43 15.84 -12.03
CA ALA A 732 -22.15 15.17 -12.22
C ALA A 732 -22.18 14.28 -13.47
N ILE A 733 -21.01 14.01 -14.06
CA ILE A 733 -20.83 13.20 -15.27
C ILE A 733 -19.57 12.33 -15.12
N THR A 734 -19.60 11.12 -15.69
CA THR A 734 -18.40 10.29 -15.91
C THR A 734 -18.54 9.51 -17.21
N GLY A 735 -17.42 9.20 -17.86
CA GLY A 735 -17.33 8.31 -19.02
C GLY A 735 -16.94 6.90 -18.58
N GLY A 736 -17.36 5.88 -19.33
CA GLY A 736 -17.02 4.49 -19.03
C GLY A 736 -17.77 3.47 -19.89
N GLU A 737 -17.41 2.19 -19.77
CA GLU A 737 -18.08 1.07 -20.45
C GLU A 737 -19.18 0.50 -19.55
N PHE A 738 -20.44 0.94 -19.73
CA PHE A 738 -21.54 0.63 -18.79
C PHE A 738 -22.52 -0.44 -19.29
N ASN A 739 -22.26 -0.99 -20.47
CA ASN A 739 -23.03 -2.07 -21.07
C ASN A 739 -22.18 -3.29 -21.50
N ASN A 740 -20.87 -3.25 -21.23
CA ASN A 740 -19.91 -4.30 -21.62
C ASN A 740 -19.83 -4.52 -23.14
N SER A 741 -20.05 -3.47 -23.93
CA SER A 741 -19.89 -3.44 -25.37
C SER A 741 -18.54 -2.81 -25.72
N ALA A 742 -17.52 -3.64 -25.93
CA ALA A 742 -16.13 -3.26 -26.22
C ALA A 742 -15.90 -2.33 -27.45
N THR A 743 -16.97 -1.86 -28.09
CA THR A 743 -16.93 -1.04 -29.31
C THR A 743 -17.05 0.46 -29.06
N ARG A 744 -17.68 0.90 -27.96
CA ARG A 744 -17.98 2.32 -27.72
C ARG A 744 -18.26 2.55 -26.23
N GLN A 745 -17.64 3.57 -25.65
CA GLN A 745 -17.92 3.96 -24.27
C GLN A 745 -19.19 4.83 -24.18
N GLU A 746 -19.74 4.90 -22.98
CA GLU A 746 -20.95 5.63 -22.63
C GLU A 746 -20.69 6.68 -21.56
N VAL A 747 -21.70 7.52 -21.33
CA VAL A 747 -21.68 8.53 -20.29
C VAL A 747 -22.74 8.19 -19.25
N ALA A 748 -22.38 8.35 -17.98
CA ALA A 748 -23.33 8.36 -16.88
C ALA A 748 -23.47 9.77 -16.35
N VAL A 749 -24.70 10.19 -16.07
CA VAL A 749 -25.01 11.53 -15.54
C VAL A 749 -25.94 11.44 -14.35
N ALA A 750 -25.63 12.18 -13.29
CA ALA A 750 -26.46 12.27 -12.08
C ALA A 750 -27.50 13.38 -12.21
N SER A 751 -28.76 13.08 -11.88
CA SER A 751 -29.87 14.03 -11.95
C SER A 751 -29.85 15.05 -10.82
N SER A 752 -30.11 16.32 -11.14
CA SER A 752 -30.42 17.38 -10.15
C SER A 752 -31.85 17.36 -9.62
N ALA A 753 -32.73 16.55 -10.22
CA ALA A 753 -34.13 16.45 -9.83
C ALA A 753 -34.47 15.02 -9.41
N ALA A 754 -35.22 14.91 -8.31
CA ALA A 754 -35.74 13.63 -7.84
C ALA A 754 -36.92 13.16 -8.69
N VAL A 755 -36.98 11.86 -8.93
CA VAL A 755 -38.13 11.12 -9.45
C VAL A 755 -38.53 10.14 -8.35
N ASP A 756 -39.74 10.30 -7.81
CA ASP A 756 -40.23 9.50 -6.68
C ASP A 756 -39.30 9.52 -5.45
N GLY A 757 -38.69 10.68 -5.17
CA GLY A 757 -37.77 10.87 -4.04
C GLY A 757 -36.33 10.38 -4.28
N ILE A 758 -36.01 9.87 -5.47
CA ILE A 758 -34.68 9.37 -5.85
C ILE A 758 -34.09 10.23 -6.95
N TYR A 759 -32.81 10.59 -6.84
CA TYR A 759 -32.03 11.31 -7.86
C TYR A 759 -31.31 10.29 -8.77
N PRO A 760 -31.90 9.88 -9.90
CA PRO A 760 -31.35 8.77 -10.68
C PRO A 760 -30.01 9.13 -11.35
N VAL A 761 -29.18 8.11 -11.53
CA VAL A 761 -28.06 8.14 -12.48
C VAL A 761 -28.53 7.55 -13.81
N SER A 762 -28.40 8.32 -14.89
CA SER A 762 -28.87 7.94 -16.23
C SER A 762 -27.70 7.72 -17.17
N TYR A 763 -27.78 6.68 -17.99
CA TYR A 763 -26.69 6.26 -18.87
C TYR A 763 -27.08 6.50 -20.32
N TYR A 764 -26.24 7.23 -21.03
CA TYR A 764 -26.46 7.59 -22.43
C TYR A 764 -25.27 7.14 -23.25
N SER A 765 -25.55 6.92 -24.52
CA SER A 765 -24.51 6.91 -25.52
C SER A 765 -24.71 8.07 -26.48
N GLN A 766 -23.66 8.49 -27.19
CA GLN A 766 -23.74 9.68 -28.03
C GLN A 766 -24.89 9.57 -29.06
N SER A 767 -25.52 10.71 -29.36
CA SER A 767 -26.69 10.83 -30.25
C SER A 767 -27.98 10.18 -29.73
N TRP A 768 -28.01 9.63 -28.52
CA TRP A 768 -29.23 9.02 -27.95
C TRP A 768 -30.05 10.05 -27.18
N SER A 769 -31.36 10.09 -27.46
CA SER A 769 -32.31 10.98 -26.77
C SER A 769 -32.87 10.39 -25.48
N SER A 770 -32.69 9.08 -25.26
CA SER A 770 -33.18 8.35 -24.08
C SER A 770 -32.04 7.57 -23.45
N ALA A 771 -32.05 7.47 -22.13
CA ALA A 771 -31.10 6.66 -21.39
C ALA A 771 -31.36 5.18 -21.67
N PHE A 772 -30.31 4.40 -21.91
CA PHE A 772 -30.44 2.95 -22.13
C PHE A 772 -30.55 2.19 -20.81
N LYS A 773 -30.02 2.79 -19.75
CA LYS A 773 -30.01 2.27 -18.38
C LYS A 773 -30.22 3.43 -17.41
N GLN A 774 -30.83 3.14 -16.26
CA GLN A 774 -30.91 4.07 -15.13
C GLN A 774 -30.70 3.29 -13.85
N THR A 775 -29.95 3.88 -12.91
CA THR A 775 -29.81 3.39 -11.54
C THR A 775 -30.70 4.21 -10.63
N LYS A 776 -31.55 3.52 -9.86
CA LYS A 776 -32.54 4.12 -8.95
C LYS A 776 -32.43 3.52 -7.55
N SER A 777 -31.20 3.47 -7.04
CA SER A 777 -30.92 2.99 -5.69
C SER A 777 -31.44 3.96 -4.62
N TYR A 778 -31.88 3.43 -3.48
CA TYR A 778 -32.37 4.24 -2.36
C TYR A 778 -31.30 5.15 -1.75
N VAL A 779 -30.01 4.80 -1.91
CA VAL A 779 -28.89 5.64 -1.45
C VAL A 779 -28.78 6.95 -2.22
N LEU A 780 -29.47 7.05 -3.37
CA LEU A 780 -29.61 8.26 -4.16
C LEU A 780 -30.84 9.08 -3.75
N ALA A 781 -31.30 8.98 -2.50
CA ALA A 781 -32.31 9.87 -1.94
C ALA A 781 -31.84 11.34 -1.82
N VAL A 782 -30.55 11.58 -2.08
CA VAL A 782 -29.90 12.88 -2.14
C VAL A 782 -29.14 13.01 -3.48
N PRO A 783 -28.97 14.23 -4.02
CA PRO A 783 -28.20 14.44 -5.24
C PRO A 783 -26.77 13.91 -5.10
N ALA A 784 -26.18 13.50 -6.22
CA ALA A 784 -24.74 13.23 -6.27
C ALA A 784 -23.97 14.53 -6.46
N LYS A 785 -22.93 14.71 -5.65
CA LYS A 785 -21.96 15.81 -5.75
C LYS A 785 -20.91 15.53 -6.83
N ALA A 786 -20.43 14.29 -6.86
CA ALA A 786 -19.49 13.78 -7.83
C ALA A 786 -19.79 12.30 -8.14
N ILE A 787 -19.45 11.86 -9.34
CA ILE A 787 -19.50 10.46 -9.76
C ILE A 787 -18.24 10.12 -10.54
N SER A 788 -17.74 8.90 -10.39
CA SER A 788 -16.59 8.41 -11.15
C SER A 788 -16.84 6.96 -11.57
N ALA A 789 -16.55 6.63 -12.81
CA ALA A 789 -16.63 5.27 -13.32
C ALA A 789 -15.42 4.46 -12.86
N GLY A 790 -15.59 3.15 -12.73
CA GLY A 790 -14.46 2.27 -12.54
C GLY A 790 -14.84 0.81 -12.29
N SER A 791 -13.83 0.01 -11.97
CA SER A 791 -13.94 -1.44 -11.94
C SER A 791 -13.45 -1.99 -10.62
N PHE A 792 -14.20 -2.92 -10.03
CA PHE A 792 -13.69 -3.74 -8.95
C PHE A 792 -14.26 -5.15 -8.98
N THR A 793 -13.58 -6.06 -8.28
CA THR A 793 -13.97 -7.45 -8.25
C THR A 793 -15.10 -7.68 -7.24
N VAL A 794 -16.29 -8.02 -7.73
CA VAL A 794 -17.38 -8.52 -6.89
C VAL A 794 -17.12 -10.00 -6.58
N GLY A 795 -17.21 -10.37 -5.30
CA GLY A 795 -16.99 -11.73 -4.85
C GLY A 795 -18.04 -12.71 -5.37
N ALA A 796 -17.74 -14.01 -5.32
CA ALA A 796 -18.74 -15.05 -5.59
C ALA A 796 -19.93 -14.95 -4.61
N LYS A 797 -19.65 -14.51 -3.37
CA LYS A 797 -20.65 -14.17 -2.36
C LYS A 797 -20.57 -12.68 -2.07
N LEU A 798 -21.72 -12.10 -1.72
CA LEU A 798 -21.77 -10.72 -1.24
C LEU A 798 -21.06 -10.59 0.10
N GLY A 799 -20.24 -9.57 0.20
CA GLY A 799 -19.67 -9.05 1.43
C GLY A 799 -20.71 -8.30 2.25
N MET A 800 -20.28 -7.91 3.45
CA MET A 800 -21.15 -7.31 4.46
C MET A 800 -21.71 -5.94 4.06
N TYR A 801 -20.97 -5.20 3.24
CA TYR A 801 -21.37 -3.88 2.75
C TYR A 801 -21.98 -3.93 1.35
N GLU A 802 -22.34 -5.13 0.88
CA GLU A 802 -22.84 -5.35 -0.47
C GLU A 802 -24.30 -5.81 -0.45
N GLN A 803 -25.08 -5.30 -1.39
CA GLN A 803 -26.50 -5.60 -1.55
C GLN A 803 -26.82 -5.80 -3.03
N VAL A 804 -27.80 -6.64 -3.29
CA VAL A 804 -28.38 -6.83 -4.63
C VAL A 804 -29.89 -6.73 -4.56
N LYS A 805 -30.48 -6.27 -5.66
CA LYS A 805 -31.93 -6.18 -5.85
C LYS A 805 -32.31 -6.91 -7.12
N GLY A 806 -33.43 -7.64 -7.09
CA GLY A 806 -33.97 -8.33 -8.27
C GLY A 806 -33.07 -9.47 -8.82
N LEU A 807 -32.04 -9.86 -8.07
CA LEU A 807 -31.04 -10.86 -8.46
C LEU A 807 -30.82 -11.85 -7.32
N TYR A 808 -30.78 -13.14 -7.66
CA TYR A 808 -30.25 -14.21 -6.82
C TYR A 808 -29.23 -14.98 -7.65
N SER A 809 -28.04 -15.22 -7.11
CA SER A 809 -26.98 -15.99 -7.77
C SER A 809 -26.15 -16.74 -6.74
N ASP A 810 -25.66 -17.93 -7.11
CA ASP A 810 -24.65 -18.66 -6.34
C ASP A 810 -23.23 -18.14 -6.61
N ASN A 811 -23.07 -17.27 -7.63
CA ASN A 811 -21.85 -16.56 -7.95
C ASN A 811 -22.19 -15.14 -8.45
N TYR A 812 -22.17 -14.16 -7.54
CA TYR A 812 -22.48 -12.77 -7.87
C TYR A 812 -21.44 -12.13 -8.79
N GLY A 813 -20.15 -12.36 -8.52
CA GLY A 813 -19.04 -11.86 -9.33
C GLY A 813 -19.15 -12.18 -10.82
N ALA A 814 -19.45 -13.44 -11.16
CA ALA A 814 -19.60 -13.85 -12.55
C ALA A 814 -20.79 -13.18 -13.25
N VAL A 815 -21.88 -12.90 -12.53
CA VAL A 815 -23.08 -12.27 -13.11
C VAL A 815 -22.88 -10.76 -13.25
N ILE A 816 -22.45 -10.09 -12.19
CA ILE A 816 -22.33 -8.63 -12.13
C ILE A 816 -21.13 -8.13 -12.95
N GLY A 817 -20.05 -8.92 -13.04
CA GLY A 817 -18.90 -8.59 -13.90
C GLY A 817 -19.24 -8.45 -15.38
N ASN A 818 -20.38 -8.99 -15.83
CA ASN A 818 -20.86 -8.84 -17.22
C ASN A 818 -21.72 -7.58 -17.43
N TRP A 819 -21.97 -6.77 -16.40
CA TRP A 819 -22.82 -5.57 -16.49
C TRP A 819 -22.05 -4.31 -16.93
N GLY A 820 -20.73 -4.42 -17.09
CA GLY A 820 -19.82 -3.30 -17.34
C GLY A 820 -19.31 -2.67 -16.04
N GLN A 821 -18.69 -1.51 -16.18
CA GLN A 821 -18.11 -0.72 -15.10
C GLN A 821 -19.16 -0.30 -14.05
N HIS A 822 -18.68 -0.13 -12.83
CA HIS A 822 -19.41 0.40 -11.69
C HIS A 822 -19.31 1.93 -11.68
N ILE A 823 -20.17 2.56 -10.88
CA ILE A 823 -20.09 4.00 -10.60
C ILE A 823 -19.90 4.20 -9.11
N ALA A 824 -18.80 4.86 -8.74
CA ALA A 824 -18.63 5.45 -7.42
C ALA A 824 -19.44 6.75 -7.36
N VAL A 825 -20.27 6.90 -6.33
CA VAL A 825 -21.12 8.08 -6.11
C VAL A 825 -20.77 8.71 -4.78
N LEU A 826 -20.38 9.98 -4.83
CA LEU A 826 -20.27 10.85 -3.66
C LEU A 826 -21.59 11.62 -3.47
N PRO A 827 -22.35 11.37 -2.39
CA PRO A 827 -23.58 12.10 -2.12
C PRO A 827 -23.31 13.56 -1.71
N ASP A 828 -24.24 14.47 -2.04
CA ASP A 828 -24.13 15.91 -1.68
C ASP A 828 -24.60 16.22 -0.25
N ALA A 829 -25.18 15.24 0.45
CA ALA A 829 -25.61 15.41 1.83
C ALA A 829 -24.44 15.29 2.80
N VAL A 830 -24.19 16.36 3.56
CA VAL A 830 -23.24 16.36 4.68
C VAL A 830 -23.78 15.45 5.80
N GLN A 831 -23.25 14.24 5.88
CA GLN A 831 -23.59 13.28 6.94
C GLN A 831 -22.72 13.54 8.17
N THR A 832 -23.23 13.40 9.39
CA THR A 832 -22.46 13.84 10.59
C THR A 832 -21.36 12.87 11.03
N ILE A 833 -21.40 11.59 10.63
CA ILE A 833 -20.55 10.50 11.19
C ILE A 833 -19.62 9.86 10.14
N THR A 834 -20.08 9.62 8.91
CA THR A 834 -19.28 9.07 7.80
C THR A 834 -19.72 9.71 6.49
N GLU A 835 -18.84 9.84 5.52
CA GLU A 835 -19.22 10.22 4.15
C GLU A 835 -19.13 8.98 3.25
N PRO A 836 -20.17 8.15 3.23
CA PRO A 836 -20.13 6.93 2.44
C PRO A 836 -20.03 7.28 0.96
N ILE A 837 -19.12 6.60 0.27
CA ILE A 837 -19.11 6.54 -1.18
C ILE A 837 -19.85 5.26 -1.56
N TYR A 838 -20.74 5.35 -2.55
CA TYR A 838 -21.54 4.22 -2.99
C TYR A 838 -21.05 3.73 -4.33
N TRP A 839 -20.67 2.46 -4.40
CA TRP A 839 -20.44 1.76 -5.64
C TRP A 839 -21.77 1.20 -6.14
N LEU A 840 -22.19 1.62 -7.33
CA LEU A 840 -23.45 1.22 -7.94
C LEU A 840 -23.21 0.49 -9.26
N ASN A 841 -23.99 -0.55 -9.51
CA ASN A 841 -24.10 -1.16 -10.83
C ASN A 841 -25.56 -1.56 -11.10
N THR A 842 -25.93 -1.58 -12.38
CA THR A 842 -27.26 -1.96 -12.83
C THR A 842 -27.11 -2.79 -14.08
N ASN A 843 -27.89 -3.86 -14.19
CA ASN A 843 -27.84 -4.72 -15.37
C ASN A 843 -28.35 -3.94 -16.60
N PRO A 844 -27.54 -3.78 -17.67
CA PRO A 844 -27.95 -3.06 -18.88
C PRO A 844 -29.13 -3.74 -19.62
N SER A 845 -29.32 -5.05 -19.44
CA SER A 845 -30.41 -5.81 -20.05
C SER A 845 -31.65 -5.93 -19.16
N ASN A 846 -31.55 -5.61 -17.86
CA ASN A 846 -32.66 -5.70 -16.91
C ASN A 846 -32.51 -4.67 -15.78
N THR A 847 -33.13 -3.52 -15.93
CA THR A 847 -33.03 -2.40 -14.97
C THR A 847 -33.67 -2.65 -13.61
N GLN A 848 -34.30 -3.82 -13.39
CA GLN A 848 -34.76 -4.25 -12.06
C GLN A 848 -33.63 -4.91 -11.24
N GLN A 849 -32.49 -5.19 -11.88
CA GLN A 849 -31.33 -5.80 -11.24
C GLN A 849 -30.29 -4.73 -10.93
N GLU A 850 -30.09 -4.49 -9.64
CA GLU A 850 -29.16 -3.47 -9.13
C GLU A 850 -28.21 -4.12 -8.13
N TYR A 851 -26.99 -3.60 -8.09
CA TYR A 851 -25.98 -3.95 -7.11
C TYR A 851 -25.47 -2.66 -6.46
N LEU A 852 -25.26 -2.72 -5.16
CA LEU A 852 -24.83 -1.63 -4.31
C LEU A 852 -23.71 -2.16 -3.40
N LYS A 853 -22.59 -1.44 -3.33
CA LYS A 853 -21.60 -1.59 -2.28
C LYS A 853 -21.41 -0.25 -1.56
N VAL A 854 -21.43 -0.29 -0.24
CA VAL A 854 -21.15 0.88 0.60
C VAL A 854 -19.67 0.88 0.94
N MET A 855 -19.00 1.98 0.62
CA MET A 855 -17.61 2.22 1.00
C MET A 855 -17.59 3.28 2.11
N PRO A 856 -17.39 2.90 3.37
CA PRO A 856 -17.27 3.89 4.44
C PRO A 856 -15.95 4.64 4.27
N THR A 857 -15.99 5.94 3.93
CA THR A 857 -14.84 6.82 4.15
C THR A 857 -14.97 7.43 5.53
N PHE A 858 -13.92 7.27 6.34
CA PHE A 858 -13.97 7.64 7.76
C PHE A 858 -13.73 9.14 7.96
N ARG A 859 -14.50 9.70 8.89
CA ARG A 859 -14.26 10.99 9.55
C ARG A 859 -13.45 10.82 10.81
#